data_AF-A0A1A9WIC0-F1
#
_entry.id   AF-A0A1A9WIC0-F1
#
_cell.length_a   1.000
_cell.length_b   1.000
_cell.length_c   1.000
_cell.angle_alpha   90.00
_cell.angle_beta   90.00
_cell.angle_gamma   90.00
#
_symmetry.space_group_name_H-M   'P 1'
#
loop_
_entity.id
_entity.type
_entity.pdbx_description
1 polymer ?
#
loop_
_entity_poly.entity_id
_entity_poly.type
_entity_poly.pdbx_seq_one_letter_code
_entity_poly.pdbx_strand_id
1 'polypeptide(L)'
;MIASSTAVLVQLTPLLGALVGVIATLVLVAICIVIFMKFRTKNTRRGQNGDTTTTEADKGSAEPLSRNMGSHSSLEDKNPDVIPQETNSEDEFHLEEKAFDRLNMESQRILYTPTNRLNTASPPPSSLSPTFSKQKLVYSQRHQIFHTLVCERPMPSYALLDDALEIFHMVEAVIVKVLKVWDIVDETTSAQDIDMPGIPLERQKQKKVLNRFKEVSKQIGQIEGHHAEQVAMAVDSINNYVESNLKLSAKRNEIDDIIARMSSRFTQMQKYEAYQNSLETSTLLEFAEWAVSPNAYSIYSLMESLSLIVFGTDDEFMSNNIFDLLIQGHEESKAERCHGHQSTQQFLYSLYSDIALAELKGYTMVEFSWMILRIYGKGNFTQESKLMRQDYERRTDKTVHLLRKVMNRADRSVWSCDPTVHELGYTYEEITRLVQGYIENEVDMNHHGECWYTCKDYEYARNLDCFENKFCAHQEPCSGNIYNCNYIDSHMFICQSAENSGRRYEYVQYENGITLGEATKCVRGTTNADSWWRYLFWHCSYCFCYCDDSNSIKTDRYFNLRETLSNVAANRVVTGLRFTKQNRIFHLQIQEGVLLPRGLIDRTSLIWKPTDNYTLNEEGVHNKRDYHTLSYKERSIDLDEIQTDDIAFIVTGVRFRVIGSHLNLEARFTEFNFETGKLVQPENNSFWKSNDNTDVSEDRRIKIVLNDPDLPIGTKATSIADSRHNQYIEFSPSSMYKDAGQSTVPFIDIQEVFSNPPAPLAGIGIYHKGRPGYGGFLAPKLLTYDITPHIQPPRSL
;
A
#
# COMPACT_ATOMS: atom_id res chain seq x y z
N MET A 1 8.70 -58.71 -97.75
CA MET A 1 10.12 -58.91 -97.39
C MET A 1 10.27 -58.38 -95.97
N ILE A 2 10.18 -59.18 -94.88
CA ILE A 2 11.18 -60.14 -94.34
C ILE A 2 12.55 -59.43 -94.25
N ALA A 3 13.25 -59.20 -93.13
CA ALA A 3 13.28 -59.75 -91.76
C ALA A 3 13.91 -58.69 -90.79
N SER A 4 13.41 -58.56 -89.55
CA SER A 4 13.95 -59.09 -88.27
C SER A 4 15.08 -58.31 -87.59
N SER A 5 14.77 -57.78 -86.39
CA SER A 5 15.70 -57.73 -85.23
C SER A 5 14.87 -57.73 -83.94
N THR A 6 14.11 -58.80 -83.74
CA THR A 6 13.60 -59.23 -82.44
C THR A 6 14.73 -59.94 -81.71
N ALA A 7 15.56 -59.20 -80.97
CA ALA A 7 16.63 -59.81 -80.16
C ALA A 7 16.93 -59.10 -78.82
N VAL A 8 16.04 -58.23 -78.32
CA VAL A 8 16.23 -57.58 -77.00
C VAL A 8 15.02 -57.74 -76.06
N LEU A 9 13.87 -58.22 -76.55
CA LEU A 9 12.63 -58.26 -75.74
C LEU A 9 12.43 -59.53 -74.90
N VAL A 10 13.37 -60.48 -74.89
CA VAL A 10 13.20 -61.80 -74.23
C VAL A 10 14.05 -61.95 -72.94
N GLN A 11 14.77 -60.91 -72.51
CA GLN A 11 15.53 -60.94 -71.24
C GLN A 11 14.97 -60.07 -70.10
N LEU A 12 13.93 -59.26 -70.33
CA LEU A 12 13.39 -58.32 -69.34
C LEU A 12 12.21 -58.86 -68.51
N THR A 13 11.58 -59.96 -68.90
CA THR A 13 10.45 -60.56 -68.19
C THR A 13 10.78 -61.24 -66.86
N PRO A 14 11.91 -61.95 -66.64
CA PRO A 14 12.20 -62.54 -65.33
C PRO A 14 12.67 -61.51 -64.28
N LEU A 15 13.29 -60.40 -64.72
CA LEU A 15 13.78 -59.34 -63.83
C LEU A 15 12.65 -58.48 -63.26
N LEU A 16 11.65 -58.15 -64.08
CA LEU A 16 10.43 -57.47 -63.62
C LEU A 16 9.60 -58.34 -62.67
N GLY A 17 9.52 -59.65 -62.93
CA GLY A 17 8.83 -60.59 -62.04
C GLY A 17 9.50 -60.71 -60.67
N ALA A 18 10.83 -60.75 -60.62
CA ALA A 18 11.59 -60.76 -59.37
C ALA A 18 11.42 -59.45 -58.58
N LEU A 19 11.41 -58.30 -59.26
CA LEU A 19 11.30 -56.98 -58.62
C LEU A 19 9.90 -56.75 -58.03
N VAL A 20 8.84 -57.20 -58.71
CA VAL A 20 7.47 -57.19 -58.17
C VAL A 20 7.32 -58.14 -56.98
N GLY A 21 7.99 -59.30 -57.00
CA GLY A 21 8.01 -60.23 -55.87
C GLY A 21 8.70 -59.66 -54.62
N VAL A 22 9.81 -58.92 -54.79
CA VAL A 22 10.51 -58.25 -53.69
C VAL A 22 9.67 -57.11 -53.10
N ILE A 23 9.00 -56.33 -53.94
CA ILE A 23 8.10 -55.26 -53.46
C ILE A 23 6.91 -55.85 -52.68
N ALA A 24 6.27 -56.90 -53.20
CA ALA A 24 5.15 -57.55 -52.53
C ALA A 24 5.54 -58.16 -51.18
N THR A 25 6.74 -58.73 -51.08
CA THR A 25 7.26 -59.29 -49.81
C THR A 25 7.61 -58.21 -48.80
N LEU A 26 8.20 -57.08 -49.22
CA LEU A 26 8.46 -55.94 -48.33
C LEU A 26 7.16 -55.31 -47.79
N VAL A 27 6.13 -55.19 -48.61
CA VAL A 27 4.81 -54.69 -48.18
C VAL A 27 4.16 -55.65 -47.17
N LEU A 28 4.24 -56.96 -47.38
CA LEU A 28 3.76 -57.96 -46.42
C LEU A 28 4.51 -57.90 -45.08
N VAL A 29 5.83 -57.72 -45.10
CA VAL A 29 6.64 -57.56 -43.88
C VAL A 29 6.25 -56.28 -43.12
N ALA A 30 6.05 -55.16 -43.82
CA ALA A 30 5.58 -53.92 -43.20
C ALA A 30 4.20 -54.06 -42.55
N ILE A 31 3.26 -54.74 -43.21
CA ILE A 31 1.94 -55.03 -42.64
C ILE A 31 2.07 -55.93 -41.39
N CYS A 32 2.91 -56.96 -41.43
CA CYS A 32 3.18 -57.81 -40.27
C CYS A 32 3.79 -57.04 -39.09
N ILE A 33 4.71 -56.09 -39.34
CA ILE A 33 5.30 -55.23 -38.30
C ILE A 33 4.22 -54.34 -37.67
N VAL A 34 3.37 -53.70 -38.48
CA VAL A 34 2.27 -52.86 -37.97
C VAL A 34 1.28 -53.67 -37.13
N ILE A 35 0.92 -54.89 -37.56
CA ILE A 35 0.08 -55.81 -36.79
C ILE A 35 0.76 -56.20 -35.47
N PHE A 36 2.06 -56.54 -35.51
CA PHE A 36 2.83 -56.91 -34.32
C PHE A 36 2.93 -55.76 -33.32
N MET A 37 3.17 -54.53 -33.78
CA MET A 37 3.17 -53.34 -32.93
C MET A 37 1.79 -53.13 -32.29
N LYS A 38 0.70 -53.25 -33.05
CA LYS A 38 -0.68 -53.11 -32.51
C LYS A 38 -1.05 -54.21 -31.51
N PHE A 39 -0.52 -55.43 -31.65
CA PHE A 39 -0.72 -56.51 -30.68
C PHE A 39 0.14 -56.34 -29.42
N ARG A 40 1.34 -55.76 -29.53
CA ARG A 40 2.22 -55.50 -28.37
C ARG A 40 1.68 -54.39 -27.47
N THR A 41 1.01 -53.38 -28.02
CA THR A 41 0.39 -52.31 -27.22
C THR A 41 -0.86 -52.77 -26.45
N LYS A 42 -1.48 -53.89 -26.84
CA LYS A 42 -2.72 -54.39 -26.23
C LYS A 42 -2.51 -55.40 -25.09
N ASN A 43 -1.30 -55.96 -24.95
CA ASN A 43 -1.00 -56.99 -23.93
C ASN A 43 -0.33 -56.47 -22.64
N THR A 44 -0.08 -55.16 -22.51
CA THR A 44 0.54 -54.56 -21.30
C THR A 44 -0.45 -53.80 -20.40
N ARG A 45 -1.76 -53.99 -20.58
CA ARG A 45 -2.80 -53.48 -19.66
C ARG A 45 -3.79 -54.58 -19.30
N ARG A 46 -3.34 -55.56 -18.49
CA ARG A 46 -4.22 -56.41 -17.67
C ARG A 46 -3.41 -57.18 -16.61
N GLY A 47 -3.56 -56.78 -15.34
CA GLY A 47 -3.58 -57.66 -14.18
C GLY A 47 -2.28 -57.88 -13.40
N GLN A 48 -2.20 -57.31 -12.20
CA GLN A 48 -1.64 -58.01 -11.04
C GLN A 48 -2.44 -57.62 -9.79
N ASN A 49 -3.29 -58.54 -9.32
CA ASN A 49 -3.78 -58.65 -7.95
C ASN A 49 -3.17 -59.93 -7.37
N GLY A 50 -2.81 -59.91 -6.08
CA GLY A 50 -2.42 -61.09 -5.29
C GLY A 50 -3.07 -61.03 -3.91
N ASP A 51 -3.75 -62.13 -3.57
CA ASP A 51 -4.61 -62.50 -2.41
C ASP A 51 -4.00 -62.28 -1.00
N THR A 52 -4.75 -62.25 0.12
CA THR A 52 -5.45 -63.40 0.72
C THR A 52 -6.34 -63.07 1.96
N THR A 53 -7.49 -63.78 2.06
CA THR A 53 -8.23 -64.32 3.25
C THR A 53 -8.80 -63.35 4.31
N THR A 54 -10.01 -63.45 4.89
CA THR A 54 -10.99 -64.56 5.15
C THR A 54 -12.28 -63.97 5.76
N THR A 55 -13.46 -64.57 5.45
CA THR A 55 -14.72 -64.76 6.27
C THR A 55 -15.26 -63.60 7.14
N GLU A 56 -16.55 -63.20 7.16
CA GLU A 56 -17.80 -63.98 7.27
C GLU A 56 -19.04 -63.02 7.15
N ALA A 57 -20.24 -63.62 7.08
CA ALA A 57 -21.60 -63.09 6.84
C ALA A 57 -22.05 -61.86 7.70
N ASP A 58 -23.12 -61.09 7.40
CA ASP A 58 -24.51 -61.49 7.13
C ASP A 58 -25.42 -60.28 6.68
N LYS A 59 -26.40 -60.57 5.79
CA LYS A 59 -27.77 -60.01 5.57
C LYS A 59 -28.03 -58.48 5.73
N GLY A 60 -28.55 -57.78 4.71
CA GLY A 60 -29.95 -57.80 4.21
C GLY A 60 -30.72 -56.56 4.75
N SER A 61 -31.64 -55.83 4.12
CA SER A 61 -32.41 -55.93 2.88
C SER A 61 -33.14 -54.58 2.64
N ALA A 62 -33.52 -54.34 1.37
CA ALA A 62 -34.78 -53.73 0.90
C ALA A 62 -35.14 -52.22 1.14
N GLU A 63 -35.25 -51.52 0.01
CA GLU A 63 -36.13 -50.38 -0.37
C GLU A 63 -37.66 -50.67 -0.22
N PRO A 64 -38.63 -49.78 -0.60
CA PRO A 64 -38.76 -48.30 -0.58
C PRO A 64 -40.21 -47.78 -0.21
N LEU A 65 -40.48 -46.48 -0.42
CA LEU A 65 -41.76 -45.80 -0.80
C LEU A 65 -42.69 -45.05 0.21
N SER A 66 -43.37 -44.04 -0.37
CA SER A 66 -44.48 -43.15 0.06
C SER A 66 -44.07 -41.81 0.70
N ARG A 67 -44.43 -40.59 0.23
CA ARG A 67 -45.57 -39.93 -0.46
C ARG A 67 -46.54 -39.23 0.52
N ASN A 68 -46.98 -38.02 0.11
CA ASN A 68 -48.05 -37.11 0.60
C ASN A 68 -47.66 -36.02 1.62
N MET A 69 -48.22 -34.79 1.63
CA MET A 69 -49.15 -34.04 0.76
C MET A 69 -49.48 -32.67 1.40
N GLY A 70 -49.71 -31.63 0.58
CA GLY A 70 -50.54 -30.44 0.90
C GLY A 70 -49.82 -29.24 1.55
N SER A 71 -50.08 -27.98 1.21
CA SER A 71 -51.15 -27.41 0.37
C SER A 71 -51.03 -25.89 0.33
N HIS A 72 -51.29 -25.29 -0.85
CA HIS A 72 -51.96 -23.99 -1.10
C HIS A 72 -51.29 -22.68 -0.62
N SER A 73 -51.27 -21.56 -1.36
CA SER A 73 -51.92 -21.19 -2.63
C SER A 73 -51.50 -19.77 -3.08
N SER A 74 -51.44 -19.60 -4.41
CA SER A 74 -52.10 -18.53 -5.23
C SER A 74 -51.54 -17.10 -5.20
N LEU A 75 -51.39 -16.33 -6.29
CA LEU A 75 -51.82 -16.37 -7.72
C LEU A 75 -50.98 -15.27 -8.43
N GLU A 76 -50.28 -15.56 -9.54
CA GLU A 76 -50.66 -15.33 -10.96
C GLU A 76 -50.63 -13.86 -11.46
N ASP A 77 -49.75 -13.56 -12.43
CA ASP A 77 -50.13 -13.31 -13.85
C ASP A 77 -48.88 -12.94 -14.71
N LYS A 78 -48.45 -13.81 -15.64
CA LYS A 78 -48.69 -13.81 -17.11
C LYS A 78 -47.81 -12.84 -17.96
N ASN A 79 -46.72 -13.42 -18.50
CA ASN A 79 -46.10 -13.37 -19.86
C ASN A 79 -46.67 -12.42 -20.96
N PRO A 80 -45.87 -11.99 -21.99
CA PRO A 80 -44.97 -12.87 -22.75
C PRO A 80 -43.66 -12.29 -23.33
N ASP A 81 -42.85 -13.25 -23.80
CA ASP A 81 -41.64 -13.12 -24.63
C ASP A 81 -41.82 -12.28 -25.90
N VAL A 82 -40.85 -11.38 -26.16
CA VAL A 82 -40.47 -10.95 -27.50
C VAL A 82 -38.94 -10.79 -27.55
N ILE A 83 -38.28 -11.63 -28.34
CA ILE A 83 -36.88 -11.50 -28.77
C ILE A 83 -36.85 -10.62 -30.03
N PRO A 84 -35.88 -9.69 -30.14
CA PRO A 84 -35.10 -9.55 -31.37
C PRO A 84 -33.60 -9.50 -31.05
N GLN A 85 -32.84 -10.49 -31.53
CA GLN A 85 -31.95 -10.42 -32.69
C GLN A 85 -30.80 -9.41 -32.56
N GLU A 86 -29.60 -10.00 -32.53
CA GLU A 86 -28.28 -9.38 -32.62
C GLU A 86 -28.15 -8.41 -33.80
N THR A 87 -27.62 -7.22 -33.52
CA THR A 87 -26.95 -6.37 -34.52
C THR A 87 -25.78 -5.63 -33.85
N ASN A 88 -24.55 -6.02 -34.24
CA ASN A 88 -23.27 -5.30 -34.25
C ASN A 88 -23.07 -4.11 -33.28
N SER A 89 -22.30 -4.35 -32.22
CA SER A 89 -21.88 -3.37 -31.20
C SER A 89 -20.58 -2.61 -31.51
N GLU A 90 -20.21 -2.44 -32.79
CA GLU A 90 -18.98 -1.71 -33.16
C GLU A 90 -19.23 -0.26 -33.62
N ASP A 91 -20.46 0.13 -33.96
CA ASP A 91 -20.74 1.46 -34.53
C ASP A 91 -21.20 2.52 -33.51
N GLU A 92 -21.61 2.14 -32.29
CA GLU A 92 -22.07 3.09 -31.26
C GLU A 92 -20.90 3.73 -30.48
N PHE A 93 -19.76 3.03 -30.37
CA PHE A 93 -18.56 3.53 -29.70
C PHE A 93 -17.84 4.63 -30.52
N HIS A 94 -17.93 4.56 -31.85
CA HIS A 94 -17.30 5.54 -32.75
C HIS A 94 -18.07 6.86 -32.90
N LEU A 95 -19.32 6.92 -32.43
CA LEU A 95 -20.13 8.14 -32.41
C LEU A 95 -19.87 8.98 -31.15
N GLU A 96 -19.61 8.34 -30.00
CA GLU A 96 -19.22 9.03 -28.75
C GLU A 96 -17.79 9.59 -28.81
N GLU A 97 -16.86 8.88 -29.48
CA GLU A 97 -15.48 9.34 -29.67
C GLU A 97 -15.41 10.60 -30.56
N LYS A 98 -16.24 10.67 -31.61
CA LYS A 98 -16.34 11.86 -32.49
C LYS A 98 -17.02 13.06 -31.84
N ALA A 99 -17.86 12.84 -30.82
CA ALA A 99 -18.46 13.93 -30.05
C ALA A 99 -17.43 14.56 -29.08
N PHE A 100 -16.52 13.75 -28.53
CA PHE A 100 -15.42 14.21 -27.68
C PHE A 100 -14.36 15.02 -28.45
N ASP A 101 -14.02 14.62 -29.68
CA ASP A 101 -13.07 15.36 -30.52
C ASP A 101 -13.59 16.73 -31.00
N ARG A 102 -14.91 16.87 -31.20
CA ARG A 102 -15.51 18.18 -31.55
C ARG A 102 -15.45 19.18 -30.40
N LEU A 103 -15.64 18.74 -29.16
CA LEU A 103 -15.55 19.61 -27.97
C LEU A 103 -14.11 20.08 -27.70
N ASN A 104 -13.11 19.28 -28.09
CA ASN A 104 -11.69 19.62 -27.89
C ASN A 104 -11.14 20.57 -28.98
N MET A 105 -11.72 20.57 -30.18
CA MET A 105 -11.38 21.55 -31.22
C MET A 105 -12.01 22.94 -30.98
N GLU A 106 -13.14 23.01 -30.28
CA GLU A 106 -13.86 24.26 -30.01
C GLU A 106 -13.22 25.05 -28.85
N SER A 107 -12.64 24.36 -27.86
CA SER A 107 -11.89 24.97 -26.75
C SER A 107 -10.53 25.55 -27.18
N GLN A 108 -9.91 25.02 -28.23
CA GLN A 108 -8.65 25.57 -28.78
C GLN A 108 -8.83 26.82 -29.67
N ARG A 109 -10.05 27.14 -30.12
CA ARG A 109 -10.33 28.38 -30.88
C ARG A 109 -10.53 29.62 -30.01
N ILE A 110 -10.77 29.48 -28.71
CA ILE A 110 -11.07 30.62 -27.81
C ILE A 110 -9.78 31.28 -27.26
N LEU A 111 -8.61 30.68 -27.45
CA LEU A 111 -7.33 31.16 -26.87
C LEU A 111 -6.39 31.94 -27.81
N TYR A 112 -6.80 32.23 -29.05
CA TYR A 112 -6.00 33.07 -29.96
C TYR A 112 -6.87 34.03 -30.79
N THR A 113 -7.10 35.23 -30.25
CA THR A 113 -7.46 36.42 -31.04
C THR A 113 -6.55 37.59 -30.63
N PRO A 114 -5.79 38.21 -31.55
CA PRO A 114 -4.96 39.37 -31.24
C PRO A 114 -5.72 40.66 -31.52
N THR A 115 -5.87 41.54 -30.51
CA THR A 115 -6.33 42.91 -30.71
C THR A 115 -5.15 43.85 -30.96
N ASN A 116 -5.26 44.64 -32.02
CA ASN A 116 -4.25 45.52 -32.58
C ASN A 116 -4.46 46.99 -32.12
N ARG A 117 -3.34 47.67 -31.83
CA ARG A 117 -3.05 49.14 -31.86
C ARG A 117 -3.55 50.07 -30.74
N LEU A 118 -2.62 50.77 -30.07
CA LEU A 118 -2.13 52.11 -30.46
C LEU A 118 -0.96 52.57 -29.54
N ASN A 119 0.14 53.01 -30.16
CA ASN A 119 1.32 53.62 -29.52
C ASN A 119 1.09 55.11 -29.24
N THR A 120 1.53 55.61 -28.08
CA THR A 120 2.06 56.96 -27.89
C THR A 120 3.24 56.95 -26.89
N ALA A 121 4.36 57.54 -27.30
CA ALA A 121 5.63 57.67 -26.59
C ALA A 121 5.57 58.72 -25.46
N SER A 122 6.33 58.64 -24.35
CA SER A 122 7.72 59.14 -24.15
C SER A 122 8.18 58.88 -22.66
N PRO A 123 9.43 59.21 -22.21
CA PRO A 123 10.46 58.27 -21.72
C PRO A 123 10.64 58.16 -20.17
N PRO A 124 11.44 57.21 -19.65
CA PRO A 124 11.82 57.14 -18.23
C PRO A 124 13.25 57.70 -17.97
N PRO A 125 13.56 58.18 -16.74
CA PRO A 125 14.93 58.43 -16.33
C PRO A 125 15.58 57.24 -15.60
N SER A 126 16.79 56.92 -16.08
CA SER A 126 18.02 56.44 -15.42
C SER A 126 18.00 55.67 -14.08
N SER A 127 18.63 54.48 -14.17
CA SER A 127 19.69 53.90 -13.31
C SER A 127 19.38 53.45 -11.88
N LEU A 128 19.67 52.17 -11.57
CA LEU A 128 20.90 51.72 -10.89
C LEU A 128 20.80 50.22 -10.52
N SER A 129 21.75 49.42 -11.02
CA SER A 129 22.06 48.07 -10.52
C SER A 129 22.86 48.17 -9.20
N PRO A 130 22.83 47.14 -8.32
CA PRO A 130 24.02 46.28 -8.26
C PRO A 130 23.77 44.78 -7.97
N THR A 131 24.54 43.98 -8.69
CA THR A 131 25.26 42.74 -8.32
C THR A 131 24.93 41.98 -7.02
N PHE A 132 24.52 40.73 -7.21
CA PHE A 132 24.53 39.61 -6.25
C PHE A 132 25.96 39.10 -6.01
N SER A 133 26.39 38.99 -4.75
CA SER A 133 27.58 38.24 -4.34
C SER A 133 27.22 37.20 -3.28
N LYS A 134 27.71 35.97 -3.52
CA LYS A 134 27.57 34.79 -2.65
C LYS A 134 28.44 34.95 -1.40
N GLN A 135 27.90 34.68 -0.22
CA GLN A 135 28.70 34.37 0.98
C GLN A 135 28.26 33.03 1.59
N LYS A 136 29.24 32.12 1.63
CA LYS A 136 29.22 30.84 2.36
C LYS A 136 29.45 31.11 3.84
N LEU A 137 28.65 30.49 4.71
CA LEU A 137 28.89 30.41 6.15
C LEU A 137 29.93 29.32 6.45
N VAL A 138 30.94 29.69 7.23
CA VAL A 138 32.03 28.84 7.72
C VAL A 138 31.67 28.32 9.12
N TYR A 139 31.70 27.01 9.28
CA TYR A 139 31.62 26.27 10.54
C TYR A 139 32.95 26.39 11.31
N SER A 140 32.89 26.69 12.61
CA SER A 140 34.05 26.69 13.51
C SER A 140 34.08 25.40 14.34
N GLN A 141 35.22 24.73 14.30
CA GLN A 141 35.55 23.46 14.92
C GLN A 141 36.60 23.72 16.01
N ARG A 142 36.39 23.25 17.25
CA ARG A 142 37.46 23.09 18.25
C ARG A 142 37.22 21.85 19.12
N HIS A 143 38.08 20.85 18.91
CA HIS A 143 38.31 19.66 19.75
C HIS A 143 38.98 20.08 21.10
N GLN A 144 38.55 19.56 22.28
CA GLN A 144 38.98 18.32 22.98
C GLN A 144 40.38 18.51 23.66
N ILE A 145 40.75 18.15 24.92
CA ILE A 145 40.52 17.02 25.86
C ILE A 145 41.06 17.45 27.27
N PHE A 146 40.49 17.01 28.39
CA PHE A 146 41.18 16.29 29.51
C PHE A 146 40.22 15.82 30.63
N HIS A 147 40.39 14.54 31.02
CA HIS A 147 39.68 13.74 32.02
C HIS A 147 39.99 14.13 33.48
N THR A 148 39.00 14.06 34.39
CA THR A 148 38.93 13.11 35.55
C THR A 148 37.66 13.27 36.42
N LEU A 149 37.04 12.12 36.74
CA LEU A 149 36.14 11.73 37.84
C LEU A 149 35.43 12.78 38.72
N VAL A 150 34.10 12.67 38.88
CA VAL A 150 33.39 12.24 40.11
C VAL A 150 31.92 11.94 39.76
N CYS A 151 31.42 10.86 40.34
CA CYS A 151 30.07 10.35 40.20
C CYS A 151 29.13 11.09 41.18
N GLU A 152 28.17 11.87 40.69
CA GLU A 152 26.94 12.19 41.42
C GLU A 152 25.76 12.04 40.46
N ARG A 153 24.85 11.13 40.81
CA ARG A 153 23.59 10.89 40.09
C ARG A 153 22.71 12.14 40.23
N PRO A 154 22.12 12.70 39.16
CA PRO A 154 20.91 13.49 39.35
C PRO A 154 19.78 12.50 39.71
N MET A 155 19.15 12.74 40.87
CA MET A 155 17.91 12.06 41.24
C MET A 155 16.88 12.24 40.11
N PRO A 156 16.06 11.22 39.80
CA PRO A 156 14.93 11.40 38.91
C PRO A 156 13.93 12.29 39.63
N SER A 157 13.83 13.56 39.22
CA SER A 157 12.63 14.33 39.49
C SER A 157 11.51 13.68 38.70
N TYR A 158 10.75 12.81 39.37
CA TYR A 158 9.43 12.39 38.95
C TYR A 158 8.55 13.65 38.87
N ALA A 159 8.58 14.33 37.73
CA ALA A 159 7.52 15.25 37.35
C ALA A 159 6.47 14.40 36.64
N LEU A 160 5.34 14.25 37.31
CA LEU A 160 4.13 13.56 36.87
C LEU A 160 3.92 13.67 35.34
N LEU A 161 4.12 12.54 34.68
CA LEU A 161 3.81 12.30 33.28
C LEU A 161 2.40 11.69 33.21
N ASP A 162 1.42 12.39 33.74
CA ASP A 162 -0.01 12.06 33.62
C ASP A 162 -0.66 13.25 32.94
N ASP A 163 -0.98 13.09 31.65
CA ASP A 163 -2.07 13.76 30.91
C ASP A 163 -1.76 13.76 29.39
N ALA A 164 -1.72 12.57 28.80
CA ALA A 164 -1.92 12.41 27.36
C ALA A 164 -3.43 12.46 27.08
N LEU A 165 -3.98 13.67 27.11
CA LEU A 165 -5.40 13.93 26.87
C LEU A 165 -5.67 14.21 25.39
N GLU A 166 -6.73 13.61 24.87
CA GLU A 166 -7.35 13.98 23.60
C GLU A 166 -7.79 15.45 23.62
N ILE A 167 -7.62 16.15 22.49
CA ILE A 167 -7.91 17.59 22.36
C ILE A 167 -9.31 17.93 22.87
N PHE A 168 -10.30 17.04 22.68
CA PHE A 168 -11.66 17.18 23.22
C PHE A 168 -11.72 17.40 24.73
N HIS A 169 -11.08 16.53 25.52
CA HIS A 169 -11.14 16.64 26.98
C HIS A 169 -10.28 17.79 27.49
N MET A 170 -9.16 18.08 26.80
CA MET A 170 -8.34 19.24 27.14
C MET A 170 -9.13 20.54 26.91
N VAL A 171 -9.85 20.63 25.79
CA VAL A 171 -10.77 21.73 25.45
C VAL A 171 -11.86 21.87 26.51
N GLU A 172 -12.56 20.78 26.85
CA GLU A 172 -13.61 20.78 27.88
C GLU A 172 -13.09 21.26 29.24
N ALA A 173 -11.94 20.75 29.69
CA ALA A 173 -11.31 21.14 30.94
C ALA A 173 -10.91 22.63 30.96
N VAL A 174 -10.45 23.17 29.83
CA VAL A 174 -10.15 24.59 29.69
C VAL A 174 -11.43 25.43 29.76
N ILE A 175 -12.50 25.02 29.07
CA ILE A 175 -13.78 25.74 29.10
C ILE A 175 -14.34 25.83 30.52
N VAL A 176 -14.31 24.74 31.29
CA VAL A 176 -14.71 24.76 32.72
C VAL A 176 -13.90 25.79 33.51
N LYS A 177 -12.59 25.89 33.26
CA LYS A 177 -11.72 26.87 33.93
C LYS A 177 -12.03 28.30 33.51
N VAL A 178 -12.39 28.54 32.24
CA VAL A 178 -12.85 29.85 31.74
C VAL A 178 -14.16 30.25 32.42
N LEU A 179 -15.12 29.33 32.55
CA LEU A 179 -16.41 29.60 33.17
C LEU A 179 -16.29 29.99 34.65
N LYS A 180 -15.42 29.30 35.41
CA LYS A 180 -15.14 29.62 36.82
C LYS A 180 -14.54 31.02 37.03
N VAL A 181 -14.08 31.70 35.98
CA VAL A 181 -13.57 33.09 36.10
C VAL A 181 -14.71 34.09 36.28
N TRP A 182 -15.93 33.78 35.84
CA TRP A 182 -17.09 34.64 36.04
C TRP A 182 -17.41 34.87 37.53
N ASP A 183 -17.09 33.91 38.41
CA ASP A 183 -17.23 34.06 39.86
C ASP A 183 -16.45 35.28 40.40
N ILE A 184 -15.29 35.61 39.82
CA ILE A 184 -14.46 36.78 40.19
C ILE A 184 -15.16 38.09 39.82
N VAL A 185 -15.91 38.06 38.72
CA VAL A 185 -16.66 39.22 38.23
C VAL A 185 -17.93 39.40 39.06
N ASP A 186 -18.61 38.30 39.41
CA ASP A 186 -19.84 38.23 40.18
C ASP A 186 -19.66 38.39 41.70
N GLU A 187 -18.42 38.26 42.23
CA GLU A 187 -18.08 38.61 43.61
C GLU A 187 -18.57 40.04 43.93
N THR A 188 -19.72 40.13 44.62
CA THR A 188 -20.15 41.33 45.32
C THR A 188 -19.19 41.53 46.48
N THR A 189 -18.47 42.64 46.48
CA THR A 189 -17.53 43.05 47.54
C THR A 189 -18.12 42.76 48.92
N SER A 190 -17.70 41.67 49.55
CA SER A 190 -17.90 41.50 50.99
C SER A 190 -16.98 42.51 51.66
N ALA A 191 -17.51 43.24 52.64
CA ALA A 191 -16.88 44.39 53.31
C ALA A 191 -15.63 44.04 54.16
N GLN A 192 -14.90 42.99 53.83
CA GLN A 192 -13.73 42.49 54.56
C GLN A 192 -12.48 42.25 53.70
N ASP A 193 -12.52 42.50 52.38
CA ASP A 193 -11.28 42.56 51.60
C ASP A 193 -10.59 43.90 51.86
N ILE A 194 -9.57 43.81 52.71
CA ILE A 194 -8.73 44.91 53.17
C ILE A 194 -8.16 45.68 51.98
N ASP A 195 -8.58 46.93 51.91
CA ASP A 195 -8.17 47.99 51.00
C ASP A 195 -6.64 48.03 50.87
N MET A 196 -6.11 47.74 49.68
CA MET A 196 -4.74 48.12 49.34
C MET A 196 -4.80 49.60 48.91
N PRO A 197 -4.31 50.55 49.74
CA PRO A 197 -4.61 51.95 49.52
C PRO A 197 -4.01 52.45 48.21
N GLY A 198 -4.88 52.89 47.28
CA GLY A 198 -4.50 53.63 46.07
C GLY A 198 -4.71 52.93 44.71
N ILE A 199 -5.25 51.70 44.65
CA ILE A 199 -5.54 51.02 43.36
C ILE A 199 -7.06 50.86 43.18
N PRO A 200 -7.65 51.38 42.09
CA PRO A 200 -9.09 51.22 41.80
C PRO A 200 -9.54 49.76 41.81
N LEU A 201 -10.73 49.48 42.36
CA LEU A 201 -11.28 48.13 42.50
C LEU A 201 -11.36 47.39 41.15
N GLU A 202 -11.68 48.11 40.08
CA GLU A 202 -11.73 47.60 38.71
C GLU A 202 -10.36 47.06 38.28
N ARG A 203 -9.29 47.77 38.64
CA ARG A 203 -7.91 47.36 38.33
C ARG A 203 -7.49 46.14 39.16
N GLN A 204 -8.04 45.97 40.37
CA GLN A 204 -7.81 44.77 41.18
C GLN A 204 -8.52 43.55 40.58
N LYS A 205 -9.80 43.68 40.22
CA LYS A 205 -10.57 42.62 39.53
C LYS A 205 -9.95 42.28 38.17
N GLN A 206 -9.52 43.27 37.39
CA GLN A 206 -8.80 43.07 36.14
C GLN A 206 -7.56 42.19 36.33
N LYS A 207 -6.72 42.48 37.34
CA LYS A 207 -5.53 41.66 37.62
C LYS A 207 -5.89 40.22 37.95
N LYS A 208 -6.94 39.99 38.75
CA LYS A 208 -7.41 38.63 39.06
C LYS A 208 -7.83 37.89 37.77
N VAL A 209 -8.61 38.54 36.91
CA VAL A 209 -9.05 37.98 35.62
C VAL A 209 -7.86 37.69 34.69
N LEU A 210 -6.94 38.64 34.49
CA LEU A 210 -5.77 38.44 33.63
C LEU A 210 -4.81 37.36 34.16
N ASN A 211 -4.64 37.25 35.48
CA ASN A 211 -3.88 36.14 36.07
C ASN A 211 -4.54 34.79 35.78
N ARG A 212 -5.87 34.73 35.72
CA ARG A 212 -6.59 33.51 35.36
C ARG A 212 -6.50 33.21 33.87
N PHE A 213 -6.53 34.23 33.02
CA PHE A 213 -6.19 34.11 31.60
C PHE A 213 -4.78 33.54 31.42
N LYS A 214 -3.77 34.01 32.17
CA LYS A 214 -2.40 33.49 32.11
C LYS A 214 -2.36 31.97 32.31
N GLU A 215 -3.09 31.46 33.30
CA GLU A 215 -3.14 30.02 33.58
C GLU A 215 -3.82 29.23 32.45
N VAL A 216 -4.98 29.69 31.99
CA VAL A 216 -5.70 29.09 30.86
C VAL A 216 -4.84 29.11 29.60
N SER A 217 -4.21 30.25 29.32
CA SER A 217 -3.35 30.47 28.15
C SER A 217 -2.11 29.59 28.18
N LYS A 218 -1.51 29.37 29.35
CA LYS A 218 -0.41 28.41 29.52
C LYS A 218 -0.87 26.99 29.21
N GLN A 219 -2.06 26.59 29.65
CA GLN A 219 -2.60 25.27 29.35
C GLN A 219 -2.88 25.12 27.85
N ILE A 220 -3.52 26.10 27.21
CA ILE A 220 -3.74 26.11 25.75
C ILE A 220 -2.40 25.99 25.00
N GLY A 221 -1.37 26.72 25.42
CA GLY A 221 -0.04 26.63 24.81
C GLY A 221 0.64 25.27 25.00
N GLN A 222 0.38 24.55 26.10
CA GLN A 222 0.86 23.19 26.29
C GLN A 222 0.17 22.21 25.34
N ILE A 223 -1.16 22.35 25.16
CA ILE A 223 -1.95 21.54 24.23
C ILE A 223 -1.46 21.77 22.80
N GLU A 224 -1.32 23.03 22.41
CA GLU A 224 -0.83 23.42 21.09
C GLU A 224 0.60 22.93 20.84
N GLY A 225 1.50 23.04 21.82
CA GLY A 225 2.86 22.51 21.71
C GLY A 225 2.89 21.00 21.48
N HIS A 226 2.06 20.25 22.21
CA HIS A 226 1.96 18.80 22.05
C HIS A 226 1.39 18.40 20.68
N HIS A 227 0.30 19.07 20.25
CA HIS A 227 -0.29 18.87 18.93
C HIS A 227 0.67 19.25 17.81
N ALA A 228 1.35 20.38 17.92
CA ALA A 228 2.35 20.83 16.95
C ALA A 228 3.55 19.88 16.86
N GLU A 229 4.03 19.30 17.96
CA GLU A 229 5.07 18.27 17.92
C GLU A 229 4.58 17.01 17.18
N GLN A 230 3.30 16.66 17.36
CA GLN A 230 2.70 15.54 16.65
C GLN A 230 2.55 15.81 15.14
N VAL A 231 2.12 17.02 14.77
CA VAL A 231 1.81 17.41 13.38
C VAL A 231 3.05 17.86 12.61
N ALA A 232 4.00 18.59 13.20
CA ALA A 232 5.17 19.16 12.52
C ALA A 232 6.11 18.14 11.87
N MET A 233 5.96 16.85 12.20
CA MET A 233 6.67 15.76 11.51
C MET A 233 5.87 15.12 10.35
N ALA A 234 4.61 15.49 10.15
CA ALA A 234 3.68 14.96 9.14
C ALA A 234 3.41 15.94 7.96
N VAL A 235 3.87 17.20 8.04
CA VAL A 235 3.38 18.30 7.17
C VAL A 235 3.87 18.28 5.71
N ASP A 236 4.85 17.47 5.33
CA ASP A 236 5.42 17.59 3.97
C ASP A 236 4.62 16.89 2.86
N SER A 237 3.51 16.21 3.17
CA SER A 237 3.01 15.16 2.29
C SER A 237 1.66 15.39 1.61
N ILE A 238 0.75 16.06 2.30
CA ILE A 238 -0.62 16.33 1.82
C ILE A 238 -0.69 17.66 1.06
N ASN A 239 0.38 18.46 1.13
CA ASN A 239 0.51 19.71 0.38
C ASN A 239 0.41 19.47 -1.13
N ASN A 240 1.03 18.42 -1.68
CA ASN A 240 1.07 18.20 -3.13
C ASN A 240 -0.32 17.95 -3.75
N TYR A 241 -1.19 17.16 -3.09
CA TYR A 241 -2.55 16.90 -3.58
C TYR A 241 -3.51 18.06 -3.28
N VAL A 242 -3.40 18.66 -2.08
CA VAL A 242 -4.19 19.86 -1.76
C VAL A 242 -3.84 21.00 -2.72
N GLU A 243 -2.58 21.13 -3.13
CA GLU A 243 -2.12 22.08 -4.14
C GLU A 243 -2.60 21.74 -5.56
N SER A 244 -2.75 20.45 -5.89
CA SER A 244 -3.26 20.02 -7.21
C SER A 244 -4.77 20.21 -7.36
N ASN A 245 -5.54 20.13 -6.27
CA ASN A 245 -6.96 20.45 -6.25
C ASN A 245 -7.21 21.93 -5.88
N LEU A 246 -7.39 22.78 -6.90
CA LEU A 246 -7.57 24.23 -6.72
C LEU A 246 -8.68 24.63 -5.74
N LYS A 247 -9.80 23.89 -5.70
CA LYS A 247 -10.92 24.19 -4.79
C LYS A 247 -10.55 23.86 -3.34
N LEU A 248 -9.92 22.71 -3.14
CA LEU A 248 -9.46 22.25 -1.84
C LEU A 248 -8.33 23.14 -1.30
N SER A 249 -7.37 23.51 -2.16
CA SER A 249 -6.32 24.48 -1.87
C SER A 249 -6.88 25.81 -1.39
N ALA A 250 -7.85 26.37 -2.12
CA ALA A 250 -8.45 27.65 -1.79
C ALA A 250 -9.12 27.63 -0.41
N LYS A 251 -9.87 26.56 -0.11
CA LYS A 251 -10.55 26.41 1.20
C LYS A 251 -9.57 26.19 2.34
N ARG A 252 -8.51 25.42 2.14
CA ARG A 252 -7.44 25.25 3.13
C ARG A 252 -6.74 26.58 3.43
N ASN A 253 -6.34 27.33 2.41
CA ASN A 253 -5.69 28.64 2.58
C ASN A 253 -6.58 29.63 3.33
N GLU A 254 -7.90 29.57 3.11
CA GLU A 254 -8.88 30.38 3.84
C GLU A 254 -8.93 30.00 5.33
N ILE A 255 -8.93 28.70 5.65
CA ILE A 255 -8.84 28.19 7.03
C ILE A 255 -7.53 28.66 7.69
N ASP A 256 -6.39 28.45 7.02
CA ASP A 256 -5.06 28.78 7.54
C ASP A 256 -4.93 30.28 7.84
N ASP A 257 -5.45 31.16 6.97
CA ASP A 257 -5.48 32.61 7.20
C ASP A 257 -6.34 32.98 8.42
N ILE A 258 -7.52 32.38 8.58
CA ILE A 258 -8.38 32.63 9.75
C ILE A 258 -7.69 32.17 11.04
N ILE A 259 -7.14 30.95 11.05
CA ILE A 259 -6.41 30.39 12.20
C ILE A 259 -5.21 31.28 12.56
N ALA A 260 -4.45 31.74 11.56
CA ALA A 260 -3.31 32.63 11.76
C ALA A 260 -3.72 33.97 12.37
N ARG A 261 -4.81 34.58 11.88
CA ARG A 261 -5.36 35.83 12.44
C ARG A 261 -5.79 35.65 13.89
N MET A 262 -6.53 34.59 14.19
CA MET A 262 -6.96 34.29 15.57
C MET A 262 -5.76 34.05 16.50
N SER A 263 -4.77 33.26 16.06
CA SER A 263 -3.57 32.98 16.85
C SER A 263 -2.71 34.22 17.09
N SER A 264 -2.62 35.11 16.09
CA SER A 264 -1.93 36.40 16.23
C SER A 264 -2.60 37.27 17.30
N ARG A 265 -3.93 37.33 17.33
CA ARG A 265 -4.69 38.08 18.35
C ARG A 265 -4.60 37.44 19.73
N PHE A 266 -4.58 36.11 19.80
CA PHE A 266 -4.35 35.41 21.06
C PHE A 266 -2.98 35.76 21.66
N THR A 267 -1.95 35.77 20.81
CA THR A 267 -0.60 36.20 21.18
C THR A 267 -0.55 37.67 21.62
N GLN A 268 -1.34 38.54 20.98
CA GLN A 268 -1.47 39.94 21.39
C GLN A 268 -2.08 40.06 22.80
N MET A 269 -3.12 39.30 23.10
CA MET A 269 -3.72 39.26 24.44
C MET A 269 -2.76 38.72 25.50
N GLN A 270 -1.96 37.70 25.18
CA GLN A 270 -0.88 37.22 26.05
C GLN A 270 0.14 38.31 26.38
N LYS A 271 0.52 39.14 25.41
CA LYS A 271 1.40 40.29 25.65
C LYS A 271 0.74 41.31 26.58
N TYR A 272 -0.55 41.59 26.41
CA TYR A 272 -1.27 42.51 27.29
C TYR A 272 -1.36 42.00 28.73
N GLU A 273 -1.56 40.69 28.92
CA GLU A 273 -1.46 40.06 30.25
C GLU A 273 -0.07 40.25 30.86
N ALA A 274 1.00 40.02 30.10
CA ALA A 274 2.37 40.14 30.61
C ALA A 274 2.72 41.56 31.09
N TYR A 275 2.16 42.58 30.43
CA TYR A 275 2.35 43.99 30.77
C TYR A 275 1.20 44.61 31.57
N GLN A 276 0.33 43.81 32.19
CA GLN A 276 -0.90 44.28 32.88
C GLN A 276 -0.69 45.38 33.93
N ASN A 277 0.51 45.51 34.50
CA ASN A 277 0.83 46.55 35.49
C ASN A 277 1.14 47.91 34.85
N SER A 278 1.71 47.92 33.65
CA SER A 278 2.13 49.12 32.90
C SER A 278 1.20 49.48 31.75
N LEU A 279 0.29 48.58 31.37
CA LEU A 279 -0.62 48.79 30.25
C LEU A 279 -1.67 49.85 30.61
N GLU A 280 -1.92 50.77 29.67
CA GLU A 280 -3.03 51.70 29.75
C GLU A 280 -4.37 50.96 29.72
N THR A 281 -5.32 51.44 30.52
CA THR A 281 -6.66 50.82 30.60
C THR A 281 -7.39 50.92 29.27
N SER A 282 -7.22 52.02 28.53
CA SER A 282 -7.82 52.22 27.20
C SER A 282 -7.40 51.13 26.22
N THR A 283 -6.12 50.73 26.20
CA THR A 283 -5.61 49.70 25.31
C THR A 283 -6.29 48.35 25.52
N LEU A 284 -6.51 47.97 26.78
CA LEU A 284 -7.18 46.71 27.11
C LEU A 284 -8.68 46.76 26.78
N LEU A 285 -9.32 47.90 27.05
CA LEU A 285 -10.72 48.10 26.71
C LEU A 285 -10.96 48.12 25.20
N GLU A 286 -10.12 48.79 24.42
CA GLU A 286 -10.20 48.80 22.95
C GLU A 286 -10.01 47.40 22.36
N PHE A 287 -9.07 46.61 22.90
CA PHE A 287 -8.92 45.21 22.51
C PHE A 287 -10.19 44.40 22.81
N ALA A 288 -10.75 44.56 24.00
CA ALA A 288 -11.94 43.83 24.43
C ALA A 288 -13.18 44.23 23.60
N GLU A 289 -13.40 45.53 23.38
CA GLU A 289 -14.47 46.05 22.51
C GLU A 289 -14.32 45.51 21.08
N TRP A 290 -13.10 45.50 20.53
CA TRP A 290 -12.83 44.97 19.19
C TRP A 290 -13.09 43.47 19.08
N ALA A 291 -12.62 42.67 20.06
CA ALA A 291 -12.72 41.22 20.02
C ALA A 291 -14.16 40.71 19.93
N VAL A 292 -15.10 41.43 20.56
CA VAL A 292 -16.53 41.09 20.62
C VAL A 292 -17.41 41.92 19.69
N SER A 293 -16.84 42.88 18.97
CA SER A 293 -17.63 43.77 18.12
C SER A 293 -18.26 43.04 16.91
N PRO A 294 -19.42 43.50 16.42
CA PRO A 294 -20.11 42.92 15.27
C PRO A 294 -19.46 43.36 13.95
N ASN A 295 -18.15 43.21 13.82
CA ASN A 295 -17.39 43.55 12.62
C ASN A 295 -16.77 42.29 12.01
N ALA A 296 -16.58 42.29 10.69
CA ALA A 296 -16.11 41.11 9.95
C ALA A 296 -14.73 40.57 10.36
N TYR A 297 -13.94 41.36 11.12
CA TYR A 297 -12.59 41.01 11.55
C TYR A 297 -12.51 40.67 13.04
N SER A 298 -13.60 40.79 13.80
CA SER A 298 -13.62 40.46 15.22
C SER A 298 -13.37 38.97 15.42
N ILE A 299 -12.92 38.59 16.63
CA ILE A 299 -12.69 37.19 16.95
C ILE A 299 -13.98 36.39 16.80
N TYR A 300 -15.11 36.97 17.23
CA TYR A 300 -16.43 36.39 17.07
C TYR A 300 -16.74 36.04 15.59
N SER A 301 -16.57 37.00 14.67
CA SER A 301 -16.87 36.80 13.25
C SER A 301 -15.86 35.89 12.54
N LEU A 302 -14.60 35.87 12.99
CA LEU A 302 -13.60 34.91 12.48
C LEU A 302 -13.97 33.46 12.83
N MET A 303 -14.45 33.22 14.06
CA MET A 303 -14.94 31.89 14.46
C MET A 303 -16.19 31.48 13.66
N GLU A 304 -17.09 32.41 13.38
CA GLU A 304 -18.28 32.16 12.55
C GLU A 304 -17.88 31.83 11.10
N SER A 305 -16.92 32.58 10.54
CA SER A 305 -16.38 32.33 9.20
C SER A 305 -15.72 30.96 9.11
N LEU A 306 -14.93 30.57 10.11
CA LEU A 306 -14.30 29.25 10.19
C LEU A 306 -15.37 28.14 10.19
N SER A 307 -16.38 28.27 11.04
CA SER A 307 -17.52 27.35 11.09
C SER A 307 -18.23 27.23 9.74
N LEU A 308 -18.48 28.34 9.04
CA LEU A 308 -19.13 28.33 7.72
C LEU A 308 -18.30 27.61 6.66
N ILE A 309 -16.97 27.73 6.69
CA ILE A 309 -16.08 27.00 5.77
C ILE A 309 -16.11 25.49 6.07
N VAL A 310 -16.15 25.14 7.36
CA VAL A 310 -16.15 23.75 7.83
C VAL A 310 -17.44 23.02 7.51
N PHE A 311 -18.60 23.70 7.61
CA PHE A 311 -19.92 23.09 7.39
C PHE A 311 -20.53 23.35 6.02
N GLY A 312 -20.08 24.39 5.32
CA GLY A 312 -20.78 24.92 4.16
C GLY A 312 -22.11 25.58 4.54
N THR A 313 -22.93 25.88 3.54
CA THR A 313 -24.31 26.36 3.71
C THR A 313 -25.28 25.18 3.73
N ASP A 314 -26.41 25.30 4.45
CA ASP A 314 -27.42 24.23 4.64
C ASP A 314 -28.14 23.73 3.36
N ASP A 315 -27.69 24.11 2.16
CA ASP A 315 -28.28 23.68 0.88
C ASP A 315 -27.78 22.28 0.47
N GLU A 316 -28.65 21.28 0.62
CA GLU A 316 -28.40 19.83 0.44
C GLU A 316 -27.95 19.38 -0.97
N PHE A 317 -27.92 20.26 -1.98
CA PHE A 317 -27.77 19.83 -3.38
C PHE A 317 -26.32 19.85 -3.91
N MET A 318 -25.38 20.53 -3.25
CA MET A 318 -23.95 20.57 -3.58
C MET A 318 -23.14 20.91 -2.31
N SER A 319 -22.81 19.94 -1.46
CA SER A 319 -22.03 20.23 -0.24
C SER A 319 -20.59 20.64 -0.60
N ASN A 320 -20.29 21.92 -0.47
CA ASN A 320 -18.96 22.52 -0.67
C ASN A 320 -18.14 22.59 0.64
N ASN A 321 -18.49 21.79 1.65
CA ASN A 321 -17.78 21.81 2.92
C ASN A 321 -16.42 21.12 2.77
N ILE A 322 -15.42 21.57 3.54
CA ILE A 322 -14.04 21.11 3.41
C ILE A 322 -13.91 19.59 3.60
N PHE A 323 -14.68 19.01 4.52
CA PHE A 323 -14.59 17.58 4.83
C PHE A 323 -15.15 16.70 3.71
N ASP A 324 -16.25 17.10 3.08
CA ASP A 324 -16.84 16.41 1.93
C ASP A 324 -15.94 16.54 0.69
N LEU A 325 -15.37 17.74 0.46
CA LEU A 325 -14.37 17.96 -0.60
C LEU A 325 -13.12 17.10 -0.38
N LEU A 326 -12.71 16.91 0.88
CA LEU A 326 -11.60 16.03 1.23
C LEU A 326 -11.92 14.58 0.94
N ILE A 327 -13.12 14.08 1.26
CA ILE A 327 -13.49 12.69 0.92
C ILE A 327 -13.54 12.50 -0.59
N GLN A 328 -14.27 13.37 -1.30
CA GLN A 328 -14.44 13.26 -2.75
C GLN A 328 -13.08 13.29 -3.45
N GLY A 329 -12.23 14.26 -3.08
CA GLY A 329 -10.88 14.35 -3.61
C GLY A 329 -10.02 13.14 -3.27
N HIS A 330 -10.15 12.60 -2.06
CA HIS A 330 -9.35 11.47 -1.60
C HIS A 330 -9.78 10.12 -2.22
N GLU A 331 -11.04 9.95 -2.60
CA GLU A 331 -11.53 8.77 -3.32
C GLU A 331 -11.08 8.75 -4.80
N GLU A 332 -10.93 9.92 -5.42
CA GLU A 332 -10.60 10.08 -6.84
C GLU A 332 -9.09 9.94 -7.17
N SER A 333 -8.17 10.21 -6.23
CA SER A 333 -6.72 10.34 -6.52
C SER A 333 -5.83 9.18 -6.04
N LYS A 334 -6.19 7.92 -6.35
CA LYS A 334 -5.48 6.70 -5.89
C LYS A 334 -3.94 6.70 -5.97
N ALA A 335 -3.37 7.38 -6.97
CA ALA A 335 -1.93 7.41 -7.22
C ALA A 335 -1.13 8.37 -6.31
N GLU A 336 -1.77 9.38 -5.70
CA GLU A 336 -1.10 10.41 -4.87
C GLU A 336 -1.21 10.12 -3.36
N ARG A 337 -1.95 9.06 -2.98
CA ARG A 337 -2.34 8.71 -1.59
C ARG A 337 -1.21 8.15 -0.72
N CYS A 338 -0.05 7.92 -1.30
CA CYS A 338 1.10 7.31 -0.61
C CYS A 338 2.10 8.32 -0.05
N HIS A 339 1.96 9.61 -0.41
CA HIS A 339 2.80 10.65 0.16
C HIS A 339 2.38 10.87 1.61
N GLY A 340 3.32 10.68 2.54
CA GLY A 340 3.19 11.15 3.93
C GLY A 340 3.08 10.15 5.02
N HIS A 341 2.97 8.87 4.66
CA HIS A 341 2.84 7.81 5.65
C HIS A 341 1.64 8.06 6.60
N GLN A 342 0.64 8.85 6.19
CA GLN A 342 -0.53 9.22 6.99
C GLN A 342 -1.79 8.70 6.30
N SER A 343 -2.71 8.10 7.06
CA SER A 343 -4.01 7.72 6.50
C SER A 343 -4.93 8.93 6.36
N THR A 344 -5.92 8.86 5.46
CA THR A 344 -6.97 9.88 5.31
C THR A 344 -7.60 10.24 6.65
N GLN A 345 -7.91 9.22 7.45
CA GLN A 345 -8.57 9.38 8.73
C GLN A 345 -7.68 10.15 9.71
N GLN A 346 -6.38 9.86 9.75
CA GLN A 346 -5.42 10.61 10.56
C GLN A 346 -5.31 12.07 10.12
N PHE A 347 -5.34 12.33 8.81
CA PHE A 347 -5.31 13.69 8.28
C PHE A 347 -6.55 14.50 8.67
N LEU A 348 -7.74 13.91 8.49
CA LEU A 348 -9.01 14.53 8.86
C LEU A 348 -9.04 14.89 10.35
N TYR A 349 -8.55 13.98 11.20
CA TYR A 349 -8.43 14.23 12.63
C TYR A 349 -7.43 15.35 12.97
N SER A 350 -6.30 15.43 12.25
CA SER A 350 -5.32 16.51 12.40
C SER A 350 -5.92 17.87 12.05
N LEU A 351 -6.61 17.97 10.91
CA LEU A 351 -7.26 19.21 10.48
C LEU A 351 -8.33 19.65 11.47
N TYR A 352 -9.15 18.71 11.95
CA TYR A 352 -10.13 18.98 13.00
C TYR A 352 -9.47 19.53 14.26
N SER A 353 -8.35 18.92 14.68
CA SER A 353 -7.61 19.32 15.86
C SER A 353 -7.10 20.76 15.78
N ASP A 354 -6.59 21.18 14.61
CA ASP A 354 -6.18 22.56 14.35
C ASP A 354 -7.36 23.54 14.47
N ILE A 355 -8.50 23.19 13.87
CA ILE A 355 -9.74 23.99 13.92
C ILE A 355 -10.23 24.13 15.37
N ALA A 356 -10.29 23.02 16.12
CA ALA A 356 -10.75 23.00 17.51
C ALA A 356 -9.87 23.86 18.43
N LEU A 357 -8.54 23.83 18.23
CA LEU A 357 -7.61 24.68 18.98
C LEU A 357 -7.76 26.16 18.64
N ALA A 358 -7.98 26.49 17.36
CA ALA A 358 -8.28 27.86 16.96
C ALA A 358 -9.58 28.35 17.58
N GLU A 359 -10.66 27.57 17.52
CA GLU A 359 -11.93 27.91 18.15
C GLU A 359 -11.81 28.07 19.67
N LEU A 360 -11.03 27.23 20.36
CA LEU A 360 -10.79 27.37 21.80
C LEU A 360 -10.08 28.68 22.15
N LYS A 361 -9.04 29.06 21.39
CA LYS A 361 -8.36 30.36 21.55
C LYS A 361 -9.35 31.51 21.33
N GLY A 362 -10.18 31.40 20.30
CA GLY A 362 -11.23 32.37 19.97
C GLY A 362 -12.24 32.56 21.10
N TYR A 363 -12.84 31.46 21.56
CA TYR A 363 -13.79 31.41 22.66
C TYR A 363 -13.19 32.05 23.93
N THR A 364 -11.96 31.67 24.26
CA THR A 364 -11.24 32.22 25.42
C THR A 364 -11.07 33.74 25.30
N MET A 365 -10.61 34.26 24.15
CA MET A 365 -10.45 35.71 23.97
C MET A 365 -11.76 36.47 24.17
N VAL A 366 -12.85 35.95 23.63
CA VAL A 366 -14.17 36.60 23.69
C VAL A 366 -14.74 36.60 25.11
N GLU A 367 -14.69 35.47 25.82
CA GLU A 367 -15.15 35.37 27.22
C GLU A 367 -14.41 36.35 28.13
N PHE A 368 -13.08 36.35 28.08
CA PHE A 368 -12.27 37.26 28.88
C PHE A 368 -12.48 38.73 28.49
N SER A 369 -12.80 39.01 27.23
CA SER A 369 -13.13 40.37 26.78
C SER A 369 -14.43 40.87 27.40
N TRP A 370 -15.49 40.06 27.44
CA TRP A 370 -16.73 40.43 28.14
C TRP A 370 -16.52 40.64 29.64
N MET A 371 -15.72 39.81 30.29
CA MET A 371 -15.37 39.99 31.70
C MET A 371 -14.69 41.34 31.95
N ILE A 372 -13.73 41.73 31.10
CA ILE A 372 -13.05 43.02 31.19
C ILE A 372 -14.04 44.18 31.00
N LEU A 373 -14.89 44.13 29.98
CA LEU A 373 -15.87 45.18 29.71
C LEU A 373 -16.87 45.34 30.88
N ARG A 374 -17.27 44.23 31.50
CA ARG A 374 -18.15 44.24 32.68
C ARG A 374 -17.47 44.86 33.90
N ILE A 375 -16.21 44.49 34.18
CA ILE A 375 -15.43 45.05 35.30
C ILE A 375 -15.33 46.59 35.21
N TYR A 376 -15.22 47.13 34.00
CA TYR A 376 -15.13 48.57 33.75
C TYR A 376 -16.48 49.26 33.52
N GLY A 377 -17.60 48.58 33.81
CA GLY A 377 -18.93 49.19 33.77
C GLY A 377 -19.44 49.52 32.37
N LYS A 378 -18.91 48.88 31.32
CA LYS A 378 -19.34 49.11 29.92
C LYS A 378 -20.63 48.35 29.55
N GLY A 379 -21.10 47.44 30.42
CA GLY A 379 -22.30 46.62 30.20
C GLY A 379 -22.31 45.38 31.10
N ASN A 380 -23.42 44.64 31.11
CA ASN A 380 -23.53 43.43 31.95
C ASN A 380 -22.98 42.16 31.25
N PHE A 381 -23.10 42.04 29.94
CA PHE A 381 -22.51 40.97 29.10
C PHE A 381 -22.78 39.50 29.49
N THR A 382 -23.58 39.24 30.53
CA THR A 382 -23.92 37.88 30.99
C THR A 382 -24.75 37.12 29.97
N GLN A 383 -25.65 37.82 29.26
CA GLN A 383 -26.50 37.20 28.25
C GLN A 383 -25.69 36.86 26.99
N GLU A 384 -24.77 37.74 26.60
CA GLU A 384 -23.86 37.58 25.48
C GLU A 384 -22.91 36.40 25.70
N SER A 385 -22.32 36.29 26.89
CA SER A 385 -21.52 35.11 27.29
C SER A 385 -22.35 33.82 27.26
N LYS A 386 -23.59 33.84 27.77
CA LYS A 386 -24.48 32.68 27.71
C LYS A 386 -24.78 32.26 26.27
N LEU A 387 -25.06 33.22 25.38
CA LEU A 387 -25.30 32.94 23.96
C LEU A 387 -24.05 32.38 23.29
N MET A 388 -22.88 32.97 23.54
CA MET A 388 -21.62 32.47 22.99
C MET A 388 -21.31 31.04 23.40
N ARG A 389 -21.55 30.71 24.67
CA ARG A 389 -21.40 29.32 25.15
C ARG A 389 -22.33 28.38 24.39
N GLN A 390 -23.61 28.74 24.24
CA GLN A 390 -24.57 27.93 23.48
C GLN A 390 -24.17 27.79 22.00
N ASP A 391 -23.62 28.84 21.41
CA ASP A 391 -23.18 28.84 20.01
C ASP A 391 -21.88 28.05 19.82
N TYR A 392 -20.98 28.08 20.81
CA TYR A 392 -19.80 27.23 20.85
C TYR A 392 -20.18 25.75 20.96
N GLU A 393 -20.99 25.38 21.97
CA GLU A 393 -21.48 24.01 22.16
C GLU A 393 -22.17 23.49 20.89
N ARG A 394 -23.07 24.29 20.30
CA ARG A 394 -23.76 23.93 19.05
C ARG A 394 -22.80 23.71 17.88
N ARG A 395 -21.76 24.55 17.73
CA ARG A 395 -20.75 24.39 16.67
C ARG A 395 -19.93 23.13 16.88
N THR A 396 -19.40 22.93 18.09
CA THR A 396 -18.61 21.75 18.41
C THR A 396 -19.41 20.46 18.18
N ASP A 397 -20.67 20.41 18.63
CA ASP A 397 -21.55 19.25 18.40
C ASP A 397 -21.76 18.97 16.92
N LYS A 398 -22.02 20.01 16.12
CA LYS A 398 -22.13 19.89 14.66
C LYS A 398 -20.82 19.38 14.06
N THR A 399 -19.66 19.89 14.50
CA THR A 399 -18.34 19.54 13.94
C THR A 399 -18.03 18.09 14.23
N VAL A 400 -18.26 17.65 15.46
CA VAL A 400 -18.07 16.25 15.88
C VAL A 400 -18.95 15.31 15.07
N HIS A 401 -20.23 15.66 14.88
CA HIS A 401 -21.15 14.83 14.13
C HIS A 401 -20.71 14.68 12.65
N LEU A 402 -20.35 15.78 12.01
CA LEU A 402 -19.85 15.77 10.63
C LEU A 402 -18.54 14.98 10.54
N LEU A 403 -17.59 15.23 11.44
CA LEU A 403 -16.31 14.54 11.47
C LEU A 403 -16.47 13.03 11.59
N ARG A 404 -17.32 12.55 12.51
CA ARG A 404 -17.60 11.11 12.65
C ARG A 404 -18.18 10.51 11.37
N LYS A 405 -19.15 11.19 10.74
CA LYS A 405 -19.75 10.76 9.48
C LYS A 405 -18.69 10.60 8.38
N VAL A 406 -17.75 11.55 8.33
CA VAL A 406 -16.68 11.62 7.33
C VAL A 406 -15.60 10.57 7.61
N MET A 407 -15.12 10.46 8.86
CA MET A 407 -14.07 9.54 9.28
C MET A 407 -14.49 8.06 9.18
N ASN A 408 -15.78 7.74 9.35
CA ASN A 408 -16.30 6.39 9.14
C ASN A 408 -16.16 5.89 7.69
N ARG A 409 -16.03 6.80 6.72
CA ARG A 409 -15.84 6.48 5.29
C ARG A 409 -14.40 6.64 4.83
N ALA A 410 -13.59 7.32 5.63
CA ALA A 410 -12.22 7.66 5.28
C ALA A 410 -11.32 6.41 5.28
N ASP A 411 -10.44 6.31 4.28
CA ASP A 411 -9.50 5.20 4.21
C ASP A 411 -8.46 5.31 5.33
N ARG A 412 -8.30 4.21 6.08
CA ARG A 412 -7.35 4.06 7.19
C ARG A 412 -6.02 3.45 6.75
N SER A 413 -5.87 3.15 5.47
CA SER A 413 -4.69 2.47 5.00
C SER A 413 -3.52 3.39 4.69
N VAL A 414 -2.32 2.85 4.89
CA VAL A 414 -1.04 3.53 4.69
C VAL A 414 -0.13 2.61 3.90
N TRP A 415 0.47 3.15 2.83
CA TRP A 415 1.40 2.43 1.97
C TRP A 415 2.42 3.40 1.36
N SER A 416 3.56 2.89 0.91
CA SER A 416 4.65 3.72 0.37
C SER A 416 4.55 3.93 -1.14
N CYS A 417 4.90 5.14 -1.58
CA CYS A 417 4.97 5.50 -3.00
C CYS A 417 6.11 4.76 -3.70
N ASP A 418 6.11 4.83 -5.03
CA ASP A 418 7.31 4.49 -5.78
C ASP A 418 8.41 5.52 -5.48
N PRO A 419 9.67 5.06 -5.33
CA PRO A 419 10.81 5.95 -5.22
C PRO A 419 11.03 6.67 -6.55
N THR A 420 11.84 7.74 -6.52
CA THR A 420 12.24 8.43 -7.76
C THR A 420 13.05 7.54 -8.69
N VAL A 421 13.83 6.62 -8.13
CA VAL A 421 14.63 5.61 -8.84
C VAL A 421 14.57 4.30 -8.07
N HIS A 422 14.32 3.20 -8.78
CA HIS A 422 14.36 1.86 -8.20
C HIS A 422 15.79 1.31 -8.19
N GLU A 423 16.30 1.01 -7.00
CA GLU A 423 17.60 0.41 -6.75
C GLU A 423 17.45 -0.95 -6.05
N LEU A 424 18.11 -1.98 -6.60
CA LEU A 424 18.11 -3.35 -6.07
C LEU A 424 18.81 -3.39 -4.70
N GLY A 425 18.17 -4.01 -3.70
CA GLY A 425 18.67 -4.12 -2.33
C GLY A 425 18.44 -2.88 -1.47
N TYR A 426 17.93 -1.78 -2.04
CA TYR A 426 17.56 -0.56 -1.30
C TYR A 426 16.07 -0.25 -1.36
N THR A 427 15.46 -0.36 -2.53
CA THR A 427 14.04 -0.04 -2.75
C THR A 427 13.22 -1.27 -3.15
N TYR A 428 13.83 -2.23 -3.84
CA TYR A 428 13.20 -3.50 -4.18
C TYR A 428 14.20 -4.64 -4.09
N GLU A 429 13.67 -5.86 -4.00
CA GLU A 429 14.39 -7.11 -4.11
C GLU A 429 13.73 -8.03 -5.14
N GLU A 430 14.51 -8.95 -5.69
CA GLU A 430 14.04 -9.95 -6.64
C GLU A 430 14.14 -11.36 -6.04
N ILE A 431 13.16 -12.21 -6.33
CA ILE A 431 13.30 -13.65 -6.17
C ILE A 431 14.17 -14.17 -7.30
N THR A 432 15.39 -14.60 -6.98
CA THR A 432 16.35 -15.00 -8.02
C THR A 432 16.18 -16.46 -8.40
N ARG A 433 16.23 -16.73 -9.72
CA ARG A 433 16.22 -18.08 -10.30
C ARG A 433 15.08 -18.98 -9.85
N LEU A 434 13.85 -18.46 -9.65
CA LEU A 434 12.69 -19.31 -9.34
C LEU A 434 12.27 -20.14 -10.55
N VAL A 435 11.82 -19.47 -11.61
CA VAL A 435 11.49 -20.06 -12.90
C VAL A 435 12.10 -19.16 -13.98
N GLN A 436 13.08 -19.65 -14.72
CA GLN A 436 13.79 -18.86 -15.74
C GLN A 436 13.75 -19.51 -17.11
N GLY A 437 13.76 -18.70 -18.17
CA GLY A 437 13.99 -19.16 -19.53
C GLY A 437 15.29 -19.97 -19.62
N TYR A 438 15.22 -21.13 -20.24
CA TYR A 438 16.30 -22.10 -20.33
C TYR A 438 16.27 -22.80 -21.69
N ILE A 439 17.42 -22.89 -22.34
CA ILE A 439 17.55 -23.55 -23.64
C ILE A 439 18.10 -24.95 -23.41
N GLU A 440 17.41 -25.97 -23.92
CA GLU A 440 17.87 -27.36 -23.82
C GLU A 440 17.55 -28.14 -25.09
N ASN A 441 18.41 -29.11 -25.42
CA ASN A 441 18.14 -29.98 -26.56
C ASN A 441 17.23 -31.15 -26.18
N GLU A 442 16.35 -31.57 -27.10
CA GLU A 442 15.48 -32.75 -26.93
C GLU A 442 16.25 -33.99 -26.47
N VAL A 443 17.47 -34.19 -27.00
CA VAL A 443 18.33 -35.35 -26.67
C VAL A 443 18.75 -35.38 -25.20
N ASP A 444 18.87 -34.21 -24.55
CA ASP A 444 19.41 -34.08 -23.18
C ASP A 444 18.29 -34.12 -22.11
N MET A 445 17.03 -34.10 -22.57
CA MET A 445 15.83 -34.07 -21.72
C MET A 445 15.17 -35.44 -21.50
N ASN A 446 15.74 -36.52 -22.05
CA ASN A 446 15.18 -37.87 -21.91
C ASN A 446 16.25 -38.93 -21.66
N HIS A 447 15.88 -39.99 -20.93
CA HIS A 447 16.82 -41.02 -20.47
C HIS A 447 17.46 -41.85 -21.59
N HIS A 448 16.81 -41.95 -22.75
CA HIS A 448 17.31 -42.73 -23.86
C HIS A 448 18.25 -41.92 -24.76
N GLY A 449 18.34 -40.60 -24.52
CA GLY A 449 19.06 -39.68 -25.37
C GLY A 449 18.50 -39.68 -26.78
N GLU A 450 17.18 -39.67 -26.98
CA GLU A 450 16.53 -39.79 -28.29
C GLU A 450 15.83 -38.49 -28.73
N CYS A 451 15.58 -38.31 -30.03
CA CYS A 451 14.91 -37.12 -30.58
C CYS A 451 13.65 -37.53 -31.36
N TRP A 452 12.79 -38.32 -30.70
CA TRP A 452 11.55 -38.84 -31.31
C TRP A 452 10.35 -37.92 -31.11
N TYR A 453 10.48 -36.96 -30.20
CA TYR A 453 9.45 -36.04 -29.78
C TYR A 453 9.79 -34.63 -30.27
N THR A 454 8.80 -33.75 -30.20
CA THR A 454 8.97 -32.31 -30.43
C THR A 454 9.13 -31.59 -29.10
N CYS A 455 9.72 -30.39 -29.11
CA CYS A 455 9.80 -29.54 -27.93
C CYS A 455 8.50 -29.42 -27.12
N LYS A 456 7.33 -29.39 -27.77
CA LYS A 456 6.02 -29.27 -27.08
C LYS A 456 5.63 -30.49 -26.26
N ASP A 457 6.18 -31.66 -26.57
CA ASP A 457 5.92 -32.88 -25.82
C ASP A 457 6.63 -32.88 -24.44
N TYR A 458 7.61 -32.00 -24.27
CA TYR A 458 8.34 -31.80 -23.00
C TYR A 458 7.63 -30.75 -22.12
N GLU A 459 6.39 -31.03 -21.72
CA GLU A 459 5.68 -30.23 -20.70
C GLU A 459 6.38 -30.31 -19.32
N TYR A 460 7.00 -31.46 -19.04
CA TYR A 460 7.78 -31.72 -17.84
C TYR A 460 8.98 -32.61 -18.18
N ALA A 461 10.18 -32.14 -17.87
CA ALA A 461 11.44 -32.84 -18.13
C ALA A 461 12.50 -32.53 -17.06
N ARG A 462 13.66 -33.16 -17.18
CA ARG A 462 14.87 -32.84 -16.40
C ARG A 462 16.07 -32.85 -17.33
N ASN A 463 17.09 -32.07 -16.99
CA ASN A 463 18.40 -32.26 -17.60
C ASN A 463 18.98 -33.59 -17.09
N LEU A 464 19.34 -34.49 -17.99
CA LEU A 464 19.79 -35.85 -17.64
C LEU A 464 21.24 -36.12 -18.07
N ASP A 465 21.65 -35.61 -19.21
CA ASP A 465 23.00 -35.76 -19.75
C ASP A 465 23.35 -34.54 -20.61
N CYS A 466 24.56 -34.53 -21.16
CA CYS A 466 24.99 -33.56 -22.15
C CYS A 466 25.62 -34.26 -23.35
N PHE A 467 24.81 -34.48 -24.39
CA PHE A 467 25.21 -35.20 -25.59
C PHE A 467 26.39 -34.51 -26.28
N GLU A 468 27.48 -35.25 -26.46
CA GLU A 468 28.72 -34.81 -27.14
C GLU A 468 29.30 -33.47 -26.63
N ASN A 469 29.02 -33.07 -25.38
CA ASN A 469 29.44 -31.78 -24.85
C ASN A 469 29.09 -30.59 -25.78
N LYS A 470 27.89 -30.61 -26.37
CA LYS A 470 27.37 -29.51 -27.22
C LYS A 470 27.05 -28.27 -26.37
N PHE A 471 25.98 -27.53 -26.68
CA PHE A 471 25.64 -26.30 -25.96
C PHE A 471 25.45 -26.52 -24.45
N CYS A 472 24.88 -27.66 -24.04
CA CYS A 472 24.71 -28.05 -22.64
C CYS A 472 26.01 -27.98 -21.80
N ALA A 473 27.19 -28.20 -22.39
CA ALA A 473 28.47 -28.11 -21.68
C ALA A 473 28.97 -26.67 -21.50
N HIS A 474 28.40 -25.73 -22.25
CA HIS A 474 28.77 -24.32 -22.25
C HIS A 474 27.85 -23.46 -21.37
N GLN A 475 26.79 -24.05 -20.80
CA GLN A 475 25.86 -23.37 -19.90
C GLN A 475 25.76 -24.08 -18.55
N GLU A 476 25.24 -23.39 -17.54
CA GLU A 476 24.93 -24.04 -16.26
C GLU A 476 23.71 -24.94 -16.42
N PRO A 477 23.77 -26.23 -16.03
CA PRO A 477 22.62 -27.12 -16.16
C PRO A 477 21.45 -26.63 -15.29
N CYS A 478 20.23 -26.97 -15.70
CA CYS A 478 19.06 -26.79 -14.85
C CYS A 478 19.10 -27.83 -13.71
N SER A 479 19.31 -27.40 -12.46
CA SER A 479 19.51 -28.32 -11.34
C SER A 479 18.22 -28.99 -10.83
N GLY A 480 17.06 -28.47 -11.23
CA GLY A 480 15.74 -28.98 -10.84
C GLY A 480 14.96 -29.54 -12.03
N ASN A 481 13.77 -29.00 -12.27
CA ASN A 481 12.86 -29.50 -13.32
C ASN A 481 12.71 -28.47 -14.45
N ILE A 482 12.51 -28.97 -15.66
CA ILE A 482 12.27 -28.19 -16.87
C ILE A 482 10.77 -28.30 -17.22
N TYR A 483 10.15 -27.17 -17.55
CA TYR A 483 8.72 -27.07 -17.83
C TYR A 483 8.44 -26.33 -19.15
N ASN A 484 7.30 -26.66 -19.77
CA ASN A 484 6.67 -25.92 -20.86
C ASN A 484 7.65 -25.53 -21.99
N CYS A 485 8.31 -26.52 -22.56
CA CYS A 485 9.22 -26.33 -23.68
C CYS A 485 8.49 -25.99 -24.99
N ASN A 486 9.07 -25.11 -25.79
CA ASN A 486 8.58 -24.72 -27.11
C ASN A 486 9.72 -24.62 -28.11
N TYR A 487 9.43 -24.99 -29.35
CA TYR A 487 10.32 -24.80 -30.49
C TYR A 487 10.12 -23.41 -31.09
N ILE A 488 11.22 -22.71 -31.40
CA ILE A 488 11.20 -21.38 -32.04
C ILE A 488 11.92 -21.45 -33.38
N ASP A 489 13.21 -21.82 -33.38
CA ASP A 489 14.03 -21.99 -34.58
C ASP A 489 15.17 -22.98 -34.30
N SER A 490 15.79 -23.51 -35.36
CA SER A 490 16.85 -24.51 -35.29
C SER A 490 18.21 -23.89 -34.95
N HIS A 491 18.47 -22.65 -35.37
CA HIS A 491 19.75 -21.96 -35.23
C HIS A 491 19.62 -20.71 -34.35
N MET A 492 20.47 -20.61 -33.33
CA MET A 492 20.45 -19.48 -32.41
C MET A 492 21.84 -19.05 -31.93
N PHE A 493 21.95 -17.75 -31.67
CA PHE A 493 23.08 -17.05 -31.09
C PHE A 493 22.71 -16.62 -29.67
N ILE A 494 23.36 -17.19 -28.67
CA ILE A 494 23.01 -17.03 -27.27
C ILE A 494 24.03 -16.12 -26.59
N CYS A 495 23.54 -15.03 -26.02
CA CYS A 495 24.33 -14.12 -25.21
C CYS A 495 24.26 -14.56 -23.74
N GLN A 496 25.27 -15.30 -23.28
CA GLN A 496 25.29 -15.75 -21.89
C GLN A 496 25.60 -14.59 -20.93
N SER A 497 24.89 -14.56 -19.81
CA SER A 497 25.15 -13.63 -18.72
C SER A 497 26.47 -13.96 -18.01
N ALA A 498 26.99 -12.98 -17.24
CA ALA A 498 28.17 -13.16 -16.40
C ALA A 498 27.99 -14.32 -15.39
N GLU A 499 29.07 -15.00 -15.02
CA GLU A 499 29.00 -16.19 -14.14
C GLU A 499 28.41 -15.88 -12.76
N ASN A 500 28.62 -14.68 -12.24
CA ASN A 500 28.04 -14.23 -10.97
C ASN A 500 26.64 -13.62 -11.11
N SER A 501 26.06 -13.57 -12.31
CA SER A 501 24.73 -13.04 -12.55
C SER A 501 23.65 -14.01 -12.06
N GLY A 502 22.53 -13.45 -11.56
CA GLY A 502 21.30 -14.20 -11.36
C GLY A 502 20.68 -14.68 -12.67
N ARG A 503 20.97 -13.99 -13.79
CA ARG A 503 20.48 -14.30 -15.14
C ARG A 503 21.31 -15.42 -15.79
N ARG A 504 20.72 -16.15 -16.74
CA ARG A 504 21.40 -17.16 -17.57
C ARG A 504 21.80 -16.56 -18.92
N TYR A 505 20.90 -15.77 -19.51
CA TYR A 505 21.11 -15.11 -20.79
C TYR A 505 20.78 -13.62 -20.69
N GLU A 506 21.50 -12.77 -21.45
CA GLU A 506 21.08 -11.39 -21.65
C GLU A 506 20.05 -11.29 -22.79
N TYR A 507 20.31 -12.02 -23.88
CA TYR A 507 19.39 -12.19 -25.00
C TYR A 507 19.69 -13.48 -25.78
N VAL A 508 18.75 -13.88 -26.62
CA VAL A 508 18.87 -15.01 -27.55
C VAL A 508 18.38 -14.55 -28.92
N GLN A 509 19.22 -14.65 -29.94
CA GLN A 509 18.89 -14.23 -31.30
C GLN A 509 18.79 -15.45 -32.21
N TYR A 510 17.70 -15.59 -32.96
CA TYR A 510 17.47 -16.67 -33.91
C TYR A 510 17.76 -16.21 -35.35
N GLU A 511 18.11 -17.16 -36.23
CA GLU A 511 18.40 -16.86 -37.64
C GLU A 511 17.19 -16.32 -38.41
N ASN A 512 15.96 -16.73 -38.05
CA ASN A 512 14.72 -16.14 -38.61
C ASN A 512 14.50 -14.65 -38.26
N GLY A 513 15.38 -14.03 -37.47
CA GLY A 513 15.33 -12.63 -37.09
C GLY A 513 14.61 -12.36 -35.76
N ILE A 514 14.04 -13.37 -35.11
CA ILE A 514 13.45 -13.22 -33.77
C ILE A 514 14.57 -13.05 -32.75
N THR A 515 14.43 -12.05 -31.87
CA THR A 515 15.33 -11.85 -30.72
C THR A 515 14.50 -11.87 -29.44
N LEU A 516 14.94 -12.65 -28.47
CA LEU A 516 14.40 -12.71 -27.11
C LEU A 516 15.30 -11.88 -26.20
N GLY A 517 14.76 -10.91 -25.48
CA GLY A 517 15.55 -9.98 -24.69
C GLY A 517 16.08 -8.79 -25.50
N GLU A 518 16.79 -7.89 -24.82
CA GLU A 518 17.42 -6.73 -25.46
C GLU A 518 18.83 -7.07 -25.97
N ALA A 519 19.05 -6.89 -27.27
CA ALA A 519 20.34 -7.14 -27.92
C ALA A 519 21.40 -6.13 -27.45
N THR A 520 22.13 -6.50 -26.40
CA THR A 520 23.21 -5.70 -25.78
C THR A 520 24.59 -6.32 -26.04
N LYS A 521 25.65 -5.75 -25.47
CA LYS A 521 27.00 -6.33 -25.62
C LYS A 521 27.18 -7.54 -24.69
N CYS A 522 27.53 -8.69 -25.27
CA CYS A 522 27.77 -9.91 -24.51
C CYS A 522 29.14 -9.91 -23.83
N VAL A 523 29.14 -9.91 -22.49
CA VAL A 523 30.38 -9.94 -21.69
C VAL A 523 31.19 -11.22 -21.94
N ARG A 524 30.53 -12.36 -22.06
CA ARG A 524 31.15 -13.67 -22.31
C ARG A 524 31.23 -14.04 -23.80
N GLY A 525 30.87 -13.11 -24.69
CA GLY A 525 30.67 -13.39 -26.10
C GLY A 525 29.37 -14.16 -26.38
N THR A 526 29.13 -14.42 -27.65
CA THR A 526 27.96 -15.15 -28.15
C THR A 526 28.32 -16.61 -28.39
N THR A 527 27.49 -17.55 -27.92
CA THR A 527 27.64 -18.98 -28.19
C THR A 527 26.60 -19.41 -29.22
N ASN A 528 26.99 -20.20 -30.22
CA ASN A 528 26.06 -20.72 -31.22
C ASN A 528 25.51 -22.07 -30.78
N ALA A 529 24.21 -22.27 -30.97
CA ALA A 529 23.55 -23.54 -30.76
C ALA A 529 22.71 -23.88 -32.01
N ASP A 530 23.12 -24.93 -32.70
CA ASP A 530 22.51 -25.38 -33.95
C ASP A 530 21.85 -26.74 -33.73
N SER A 531 20.57 -26.86 -34.07
CA SER A 531 19.85 -28.14 -34.11
C SER A 531 20.39 -29.02 -35.23
N TRP A 532 20.31 -30.35 -35.07
CA TRP A 532 20.98 -31.28 -35.98
C TRP A 532 20.16 -32.53 -36.27
N TRP A 533 20.52 -33.21 -37.34
CA TRP A 533 19.96 -34.52 -37.68
C TRP A 533 20.80 -35.62 -37.07
N ARG A 534 20.14 -36.52 -36.33
CA ARG A 534 20.69 -37.78 -35.89
C ARG A 534 20.23 -38.89 -36.82
N TYR A 535 21.18 -39.51 -37.50
CA TYR A 535 20.90 -40.40 -38.64
C TYR A 535 20.07 -39.67 -39.72
N LEU A 536 19.31 -40.38 -40.56
CA LEU A 536 18.58 -39.77 -41.68
C LEU A 536 17.18 -39.21 -41.33
N PHE A 537 16.63 -39.52 -40.15
CA PHE A 537 15.19 -39.33 -39.88
C PHE A 537 14.85 -38.60 -38.58
N TRP A 538 15.81 -38.40 -37.67
CA TRP A 538 15.53 -37.78 -36.37
C TRP A 538 16.18 -36.41 -36.31
N HIS A 539 15.38 -35.37 -36.10
CA HIS A 539 15.88 -34.01 -35.90
C HIS A 539 15.91 -33.72 -34.40
N CYS A 540 17.09 -33.41 -33.87
CA CYS A 540 17.30 -33.04 -32.47
C CYS A 540 17.26 -31.53 -32.36
N SER A 541 16.13 -31.01 -31.90
CA SER A 541 15.86 -29.57 -31.84
C SER A 541 16.26 -28.98 -30.50
N TYR A 542 16.78 -27.75 -30.49
CA TYR A 542 16.86 -26.97 -29.26
C TYR A 542 15.50 -26.34 -28.94
N CYS A 543 15.12 -26.44 -27.68
CA CYS A 543 13.86 -25.98 -27.14
C CYS A 543 14.10 -24.81 -26.19
N PHE A 544 13.23 -23.81 -26.24
CA PHE A 544 13.12 -22.80 -25.21
C PHE A 544 12.12 -23.28 -24.16
N CYS A 545 12.57 -23.43 -22.92
CA CYS A 545 11.83 -23.99 -21.80
C CYS A 545 11.92 -23.09 -20.57
N TYR A 546 11.30 -23.50 -19.47
CA TYR A 546 11.42 -22.85 -18.18
C TYR A 546 12.06 -23.78 -17.14
N CYS A 547 13.20 -23.37 -16.59
CA CYS A 547 13.91 -24.10 -15.55
C CYS A 547 13.48 -23.64 -14.16
N ASP A 548 13.00 -24.59 -13.35
CA ASP A 548 12.85 -24.44 -11.90
C ASP A 548 14.16 -24.87 -11.22
N ASP A 549 15.03 -23.90 -10.92
CA ASP A 549 16.41 -24.13 -10.47
C ASP A 549 16.54 -24.35 -8.95
N SER A 550 15.70 -25.25 -8.41
CA SER A 550 15.49 -25.41 -6.96
C SER A 550 16.73 -25.78 -6.14
N ASN A 551 17.73 -26.41 -6.77
CA ASN A 551 18.91 -26.93 -6.09
C ASN A 551 20.15 -26.04 -6.28
N SER A 552 20.00 -24.90 -6.95
CA SER A 552 21.10 -23.98 -7.21
C SER A 552 21.47 -23.16 -5.97
N ILE A 553 22.76 -22.90 -5.78
CA ILE A 553 23.23 -21.98 -4.73
C ILE A 553 22.90 -20.51 -5.04
N LYS A 554 22.50 -20.18 -6.28
CA LYS A 554 22.22 -18.82 -6.74
C LYS A 554 20.75 -18.40 -6.60
N THR A 555 19.88 -19.27 -6.08
CA THR A 555 18.43 -18.98 -5.96
C THR A 555 18.04 -18.45 -4.60
N ASP A 556 17.36 -17.32 -4.54
CA ASP A 556 16.83 -16.72 -3.32
C ASP A 556 15.30 -16.75 -3.38
N ARG A 557 14.72 -17.85 -2.88
CA ARG A 557 13.31 -18.22 -3.09
C ARG A 557 12.60 -18.62 -1.79
N TYR A 558 13.12 -18.16 -0.65
CA TYR A 558 12.74 -18.64 0.67
C TYR A 558 11.99 -17.55 1.42
N PHE A 559 10.87 -17.89 2.05
CA PHE A 559 10.08 -16.98 2.86
C PHE A 559 10.03 -17.45 4.31
N ASN A 560 10.27 -16.57 5.26
CA ASN A 560 10.23 -16.90 6.68
C ASN A 560 8.79 -17.19 7.14
N LEU A 561 8.60 -18.29 7.85
CA LEU A 561 7.32 -18.69 8.47
C LEU A 561 7.29 -18.45 9.98
N ARG A 562 8.45 -18.15 10.60
CA ARG A 562 8.52 -17.82 12.03
C ARG A 562 7.78 -16.52 12.34
N GLU A 563 7.23 -16.44 13.54
CA GLU A 563 6.49 -15.27 13.99
C GLU A 563 7.40 -14.09 14.35
N THR A 564 7.01 -12.90 13.89
CA THR A 564 7.64 -11.64 14.28
C THR A 564 6.69 -10.92 15.23
N LEU A 565 6.96 -11.00 16.53
CA LEU A 565 6.14 -10.38 17.60
C LEU A 565 6.75 -9.08 18.12
N SER A 566 5.92 -8.09 18.46
CA SER A 566 6.35 -6.95 19.27
C SER A 566 6.64 -7.39 20.70
N ASN A 567 7.43 -6.61 21.44
CA ASN A 567 7.67 -6.86 22.86
C ASN A 567 6.44 -6.45 23.70
N VAL A 568 5.42 -7.32 23.71
CA VAL A 568 4.15 -7.11 24.40
C VAL A 568 4.33 -6.98 25.92
N ALA A 569 5.32 -7.65 26.50
CA ALA A 569 5.65 -7.53 27.93
C ALA A 569 6.12 -6.10 28.31
N ALA A 570 6.73 -5.38 27.38
CA ALA A 570 7.12 -3.98 27.54
C ALA A 570 6.04 -2.99 27.04
N ASN A 571 4.79 -3.43 26.86
CA ASN A 571 3.69 -2.61 26.34
C ASN A 571 3.97 -2.03 24.94
N ARG A 572 4.68 -2.78 24.09
CA ARG A 572 5.03 -2.36 22.72
C ARG A 572 4.12 -3.01 21.69
N VAL A 573 3.74 -2.22 20.68
CA VAL A 573 2.80 -2.59 19.62
C VAL A 573 3.43 -2.36 18.25
N VAL A 574 2.88 -2.98 17.22
CA VAL A 574 3.36 -2.80 15.84
C VAL A 574 2.91 -1.44 15.30
N THR A 575 3.83 -0.69 14.69
CA THR A 575 3.59 0.65 14.11
C THR A 575 4.03 0.75 12.66
N GLY A 576 4.75 -0.26 12.16
CA GLY A 576 5.26 -0.32 10.79
C GLY A 576 5.63 -1.73 10.36
N LEU A 577 5.74 -1.94 9.05
CA LEU A 577 6.01 -3.21 8.40
C LEU A 577 6.88 -3.00 7.16
N ARG A 578 7.82 -3.90 6.91
CA ARG A 578 8.56 -3.97 5.64
C ARG A 578 9.01 -5.38 5.33
N PHE A 579 9.33 -5.62 4.06
CA PHE A 579 10.09 -6.81 3.67
C PHE A 579 11.59 -6.57 3.86
N THR A 580 12.31 -7.57 4.32
CA THR A 580 13.78 -7.59 4.29
C THR A 580 14.29 -8.93 3.81
N LYS A 581 15.41 -8.93 3.08
CA LYS A 581 16.10 -10.15 2.69
C LYS A 581 17.35 -10.33 3.56
N GLN A 582 17.40 -11.38 4.36
CA GLN A 582 18.56 -11.75 5.17
C GLN A 582 18.83 -13.23 5.03
N ASN A 583 20.10 -13.62 4.93
CA ASN A 583 20.49 -15.02 4.73
C ASN A 583 19.74 -15.72 3.59
N ARG A 584 19.41 -14.97 2.52
CA ARG A 584 18.63 -15.41 1.34
C ARG A 584 17.15 -15.68 1.59
N ILE A 585 16.64 -15.34 2.78
CA ILE A 585 15.25 -15.53 3.19
C ILE A 585 14.57 -14.16 3.23
N PHE A 586 13.36 -14.08 2.71
CA PHE A 586 12.48 -12.92 2.83
C PHE A 586 11.75 -12.97 4.17
N HIS A 587 11.90 -11.91 4.96
CA HIS A 587 11.28 -11.76 6.27
C HIS A 587 10.29 -10.60 6.27
N LEU A 588 9.24 -10.74 7.07
CA LEU A 588 8.44 -9.61 7.54
C LEU A 588 9.12 -9.01 8.76
N GLN A 589 9.60 -7.78 8.62
CA GLN A 589 10.18 -7.01 9.72
C GLN A 589 9.17 -5.96 10.20
N ILE A 590 8.99 -5.89 11.52
CA ILE A 590 8.08 -4.92 12.16
C ILE A 590 8.86 -3.77 12.79
N GLN A 591 8.25 -2.60 12.79
CA GLN A 591 8.59 -1.52 13.70
C GLN A 591 7.70 -1.61 14.93
N GLU A 592 8.28 -1.42 16.11
CA GLU A 592 7.54 -1.41 17.37
C GLU A 592 7.76 -0.10 18.15
N GLY A 593 6.74 0.31 18.90
CA GLY A 593 6.76 1.47 19.79
C GLY A 593 5.92 1.23 21.05
N VAL A 594 6.24 1.93 22.13
CA VAL A 594 5.50 1.85 23.40
C VAL A 594 4.14 2.53 23.23
N LEU A 595 3.08 1.80 23.55
CA LEU A 595 1.73 2.31 23.58
C LEU A 595 1.53 3.24 24.78
N LEU A 596 0.96 4.40 24.51
CA LEU A 596 0.60 5.44 25.47
C LEU A 596 -0.93 5.56 25.56
N PRO A 597 -1.45 6.23 26.61
CA PRO A 597 -2.87 6.53 26.74
C PRO A 597 -3.48 7.07 25.45
N ARG A 598 -4.74 6.67 25.19
CA ARG A 598 -5.56 7.09 24.04
C ARG A 598 -5.00 6.73 22.68
N GLY A 599 -4.26 5.62 22.60
CA GLY A 599 -3.74 5.10 21.35
C GLY A 599 -2.58 5.93 20.78
N LEU A 600 -1.95 6.78 21.58
CA LEU A 600 -0.70 7.44 21.18
C LEU A 600 0.47 6.47 21.24
N ILE A 601 1.53 6.77 20.51
CA ILE A 601 2.79 6.00 20.52
C ILE A 601 3.93 6.93 20.94
N ASP A 602 4.78 6.45 21.85
CA ASP A 602 6.01 7.14 22.21
C ASP A 602 7.00 7.11 21.03
N ARG A 603 7.18 8.27 20.38
CA ARG A 603 8.07 8.44 19.22
C ARG A 603 9.53 8.10 19.53
N THR A 604 9.99 8.39 20.75
CA THR A 604 11.38 8.13 21.14
C THR A 604 11.68 6.64 21.32
N SER A 605 10.62 5.84 21.48
CA SER A 605 10.71 4.40 21.67
C SER A 605 10.70 3.58 20.37
N LEU A 606 10.43 4.22 19.22
CA LEU A 606 10.28 3.56 17.92
C LEU A 606 11.57 2.89 17.48
N ILE A 607 11.49 1.60 17.19
CA ILE A 607 12.62 0.81 16.72
C ILE A 607 12.17 -0.29 15.77
N TRP A 608 12.94 -0.50 14.70
CA TRP A 608 12.79 -1.67 13.82
C TRP A 608 13.37 -2.90 14.53
N LYS A 609 12.52 -3.88 14.83
CA LYS A 609 12.94 -5.11 15.51
C LYS A 609 13.82 -5.94 14.56
N PRO A 610 15.02 -6.42 14.97
CA PRO A 610 15.83 -7.26 14.10
C PRO A 610 15.09 -8.55 13.75
N THR A 611 15.27 -9.00 12.51
CA THR A 611 14.75 -10.29 12.03
C THR A 611 15.61 -11.44 12.52
N ASP A 612 15.03 -12.63 12.63
CA ASP A 612 15.77 -13.83 13.00
C ASP A 612 16.90 -14.09 11.99
N ASN A 613 18.10 -14.33 12.50
CA ASN A 613 19.33 -14.45 11.71
C ASN A 613 19.74 -15.90 11.41
N TYR A 614 18.76 -16.82 11.31
CA TYR A 614 19.03 -18.23 11.04
C TYR A 614 19.42 -18.46 9.57
N THR A 615 20.05 -19.60 9.30
CA THR A 615 20.41 -20.01 7.93
C THR A 615 19.67 -21.28 7.51
N LEU A 616 19.51 -21.49 6.21
CA LEU A 616 18.79 -22.64 5.64
C LEU A 616 19.38 -24.01 6.02
N ASN A 617 20.68 -24.05 6.34
CA ASN A 617 21.43 -25.28 6.65
C ASN A 617 21.65 -25.48 8.15
N GLU A 618 21.09 -24.62 8.99
CA GLU A 618 21.23 -24.70 10.45
C GLU A 618 20.44 -25.87 11.03
N GLU A 619 20.95 -26.48 12.10
CA GLU A 619 20.31 -27.63 12.75
C GLU A 619 18.94 -27.23 13.34
N GLY A 620 17.90 -28.01 13.05
CA GLY A 620 16.54 -27.77 13.54
C GLY A 620 15.72 -26.76 12.73
N VAL A 621 16.28 -26.21 11.65
CA VAL A 621 15.56 -25.36 10.68
C VAL A 621 15.03 -26.21 9.54
N HIS A 622 13.71 -26.17 9.30
CA HIS A 622 13.04 -27.03 8.31
C HIS A 622 12.10 -26.26 7.37
N ASN A 623 12.08 -26.67 6.10
CA ASN A 623 11.10 -26.19 5.11
C ASN A 623 9.67 -26.56 5.55
N LYS A 624 8.71 -25.67 5.25
CA LYS A 624 7.29 -25.69 5.66
C LYS A 624 7.04 -25.58 7.17
N ARG A 625 8.10 -25.37 7.98
CA ARG A 625 8.01 -25.11 9.43
C ARG A 625 8.61 -23.76 9.79
N ASP A 626 9.87 -23.55 9.44
CA ASP A 626 10.63 -22.34 9.75
C ASP A 626 10.66 -21.37 8.56
N TYR A 627 10.77 -21.92 7.35
CA TYR A 627 10.72 -21.17 6.09
C TYR A 627 9.93 -21.96 5.03
N HIS A 628 9.50 -21.29 3.97
CA HIS A 628 8.88 -21.88 2.79
C HIS A 628 9.76 -21.69 1.56
N THR A 629 10.03 -22.77 0.83
CA THR A 629 10.74 -22.71 -0.46
C THR A 629 9.75 -22.67 -1.61
N LEU A 630 9.83 -21.62 -2.44
CA LEU A 630 9.02 -21.54 -3.65
C LEU A 630 9.45 -22.59 -4.70
N SER A 631 8.50 -23.08 -5.48
CA SER A 631 8.75 -23.99 -6.61
C SER A 631 7.81 -23.66 -7.75
N TYR A 632 7.98 -24.29 -8.92
CA TYR A 632 7.05 -24.11 -10.03
C TYR A 632 5.56 -24.35 -9.63
N LYS A 633 5.30 -25.25 -8.67
CA LYS A 633 3.93 -25.56 -8.22
C LYS A 633 3.49 -24.80 -6.97
N GLU A 634 4.44 -24.36 -6.15
CA GLU A 634 4.19 -23.64 -4.89
C GLU A 634 4.82 -22.24 -5.00
N ARG A 635 4.12 -21.32 -5.68
CA ARG A 635 4.61 -19.95 -5.96
C ARG A 635 3.53 -18.87 -5.84
N SER A 636 2.42 -19.21 -5.22
CA SER A 636 1.32 -18.27 -5.00
C SER A 636 1.54 -17.51 -3.69
N ILE A 637 1.18 -16.23 -3.69
CA ILE A 637 1.07 -15.41 -2.48
C ILE A 637 -0.29 -14.74 -2.45
N ASP A 638 -0.93 -14.81 -1.29
CA ASP A 638 -2.23 -14.22 -1.06
C ASP A 638 -2.11 -12.71 -0.81
N LEU A 639 -2.98 -11.95 -1.48
CA LEU A 639 -3.08 -10.50 -1.40
C LEU A 639 -4.29 -10.17 -0.51
N ASP A 640 -4.05 -10.22 0.79
CA ASP A 640 -5.09 -10.00 1.80
C ASP A 640 -4.80 -8.78 2.66
N GLU A 641 -5.88 -8.12 3.04
CA GLU A 641 -5.93 -7.16 4.14
C GLU A 641 -6.53 -7.86 5.38
N ILE A 642 -5.70 -8.08 6.39
CA ILE A 642 -6.06 -8.73 7.65
C ILE A 642 -6.31 -7.65 8.69
N GLN A 643 -7.57 -7.44 9.04
CA GLN A 643 -7.99 -6.42 10.01
C GLN A 643 -9.00 -6.96 11.02
N THR A 644 -9.18 -6.22 12.12
CA THR A 644 -10.25 -6.44 13.09
C THR A 644 -11.24 -5.26 13.05
N ASP A 645 -12.53 -5.58 13.14
CA ASP A 645 -13.58 -4.57 13.36
C ASP A 645 -13.78 -4.28 14.86
N ASP A 646 -13.21 -5.13 15.73
CA ASP A 646 -13.23 -4.94 17.17
C ASP A 646 -12.16 -3.93 17.60
N ILE A 647 -12.62 -2.78 18.07
CA ILE A 647 -11.81 -1.65 18.53
C ILE A 647 -11.04 -1.94 19.82
N ALA A 648 -11.29 -3.06 20.48
CA ALA A 648 -10.53 -3.49 21.65
C ALA A 648 -9.19 -4.14 21.27
N PHE A 649 -8.96 -4.44 19.99
CA PHE A 649 -7.79 -5.21 19.54
C PHE A 649 -6.89 -4.44 18.58
N ILE A 650 -5.57 -4.65 18.73
CA ILE A 650 -4.52 -4.05 17.88
C ILE A 650 -3.46 -5.07 17.50
N VAL A 651 -2.71 -4.78 16.43
CA VAL A 651 -1.68 -5.65 15.89
C VAL A 651 -0.43 -5.65 16.79
N THR A 652 0.02 -6.85 17.14
CA THR A 652 1.22 -7.10 17.96
C THR A 652 2.17 -8.11 17.34
N GLY A 653 1.85 -8.64 16.16
CA GLY A 653 2.72 -9.59 15.49
C GLY A 653 2.23 -9.98 14.12
N VAL A 654 3.13 -10.53 13.33
CA VAL A 654 2.89 -10.90 11.92
C VAL A 654 3.64 -12.20 11.62
N ARG A 655 3.09 -13.03 10.73
CA ARG A 655 3.80 -14.18 10.17
C ARG A 655 3.20 -14.62 8.85
N PHE A 656 3.94 -15.43 8.11
CA PHE A 656 3.37 -16.22 7.03
C PHE A 656 3.06 -17.63 7.51
N ARG A 657 2.03 -18.22 6.92
CA ARG A 657 1.80 -19.66 6.93
C ARG A 657 1.59 -20.15 5.49
N VAL A 658 1.63 -21.46 5.30
CA VAL A 658 1.39 -22.08 3.99
C VAL A 658 0.02 -22.77 4.01
N ILE A 659 -0.86 -22.39 3.09
CA ILE A 659 -2.15 -23.07 2.84
C ILE A 659 -2.13 -23.61 1.42
N GLY A 660 -2.13 -24.94 1.26
CA GLY A 660 -1.95 -25.56 -0.06
C GLY A 660 -0.62 -25.12 -0.69
N SER A 661 -0.69 -24.38 -1.79
CA SER A 661 0.45 -23.81 -2.53
C SER A 661 0.64 -22.29 -2.31
N HIS A 662 -0.07 -21.70 -1.36
CA HIS A 662 -0.14 -20.26 -1.13
C HIS A 662 0.60 -19.85 0.14
N LEU A 663 1.39 -18.78 0.04
CA LEU A 663 1.84 -18.00 1.18
C LEU A 663 0.69 -17.12 1.65
N ASN A 664 0.23 -17.36 2.89
CA ASN A 664 -0.91 -16.70 3.49
C ASN A 664 -0.46 -15.87 4.69
N LEU A 665 -0.87 -14.61 4.74
CA LEU A 665 -0.50 -13.66 5.79
C LEU A 665 -1.39 -13.87 7.04
N GLU A 666 -0.75 -13.91 8.21
CA GLU A 666 -1.45 -13.87 9.50
C GLU A 666 -1.00 -12.68 10.34
N ALA A 667 -1.96 -12.08 11.05
CA ALA A 667 -1.72 -11.01 12.01
C ALA A 667 -2.15 -11.45 13.41
N ARG A 668 -1.34 -11.13 14.41
CA ARG A 668 -1.64 -11.35 15.83
C ARG A 668 -2.28 -10.10 16.41
N PHE A 669 -3.51 -10.25 16.87
CA PHE A 669 -4.29 -9.22 17.53
C PHE A 669 -4.23 -9.42 19.04
N THR A 670 -4.06 -8.34 19.79
CA THR A 670 -4.00 -8.34 21.26
C THR A 670 -4.93 -7.27 21.81
N GLU A 671 -5.67 -7.62 22.86
CA GLU A 671 -6.58 -6.72 23.53
C GLU A 671 -5.82 -5.58 24.24
N PHE A 672 -6.35 -4.36 24.19
CA PHE A 672 -5.79 -3.22 24.89
C PHE A 672 -6.87 -2.31 25.45
N ASN A 673 -6.53 -1.57 26.51
CA ASN A 673 -7.38 -0.54 27.06
C ASN A 673 -7.01 0.81 26.43
N PHE A 674 -7.96 1.41 25.69
CA PHE A 674 -7.74 2.67 24.98
C PHE A 674 -7.40 3.83 25.92
N GLU A 675 -8.13 4.01 27.02
CA GLU A 675 -7.92 5.13 27.94
C GLU A 675 -6.53 5.11 28.58
N THR A 676 -6.07 3.94 29.04
CA THR A 676 -4.78 3.78 29.74
C THR A 676 -3.61 3.53 28.80
N GLY A 677 -3.88 3.09 27.56
CA GLY A 677 -2.83 2.71 26.61
C GLY A 677 -2.06 1.46 27.02
N LYS A 678 -2.71 0.53 27.73
CA LYS A 678 -2.09 -0.71 28.22
C LYS A 678 -2.67 -1.94 27.54
N LEU A 679 -1.78 -2.84 27.09
CA LEU A 679 -2.16 -4.18 26.65
C LEU A 679 -2.76 -4.97 27.82
N VAL A 680 -3.89 -5.64 27.57
CA VAL A 680 -4.61 -6.43 28.57
C VAL A 680 -4.19 -7.88 28.45
N GLN A 681 -3.50 -8.41 29.46
CA GLN A 681 -3.07 -9.83 29.53
C GLN A 681 -2.59 -10.41 28.18
N PRO A 682 -1.54 -9.83 27.55
CA PRO A 682 -1.17 -10.10 26.15
C PRO A 682 -0.69 -11.55 25.87
N GLU A 683 -0.52 -12.37 26.90
CA GLU A 683 -0.22 -13.80 26.74
C GLU A 683 -1.49 -14.65 26.57
N ASN A 684 -2.62 -14.17 27.13
CA ASN A 684 -3.90 -14.89 27.13
C ASN A 684 -4.94 -14.25 26.18
N ASN A 685 -4.97 -12.92 26.11
CA ASN A 685 -5.96 -12.16 25.35
C ASN A 685 -5.42 -11.74 23.98
N SER A 686 -4.85 -12.72 23.27
CA SER A 686 -4.34 -12.53 21.91
C SER A 686 -4.75 -13.69 21.03
N PHE A 687 -5.00 -13.40 19.76
CA PHE A 687 -5.33 -14.42 18.76
C PHE A 687 -4.70 -14.11 17.41
N TRP A 688 -4.46 -15.15 16.63
CA TRP A 688 -4.04 -15.03 15.24
C TRP A 688 -5.27 -15.02 14.34
N LYS A 689 -5.31 -14.07 13.41
CA LYS A 689 -6.33 -13.97 12.36
C LYS A 689 -5.68 -13.98 10.99
N SER A 690 -6.38 -14.57 10.03
CA SER A 690 -5.97 -14.73 8.65
C SER A 690 -7.19 -14.90 7.75
N ASN A 691 -6.98 -14.88 6.44
CA ASN A 691 -8.02 -15.21 5.47
C ASN A 691 -7.80 -16.66 5.00
N ASP A 692 -8.72 -17.55 5.37
CA ASP A 692 -8.64 -19.00 5.14
C ASP A 692 -9.29 -19.41 3.81
N ASN A 693 -9.74 -18.45 3.00
CA ASN A 693 -10.31 -18.73 1.69
C ASN A 693 -9.28 -19.47 0.82
N THR A 694 -9.75 -20.45 0.06
CA THR A 694 -8.96 -21.27 -0.86
C THR A 694 -9.66 -21.35 -2.21
N ASP A 695 -9.03 -21.97 -3.19
CA ASP A 695 -9.62 -22.21 -4.51
C ASP A 695 -10.90 -23.07 -4.47
N VAL A 696 -11.14 -23.77 -3.36
CA VAL A 696 -12.31 -24.64 -3.15
C VAL A 696 -13.33 -24.06 -2.17
N SER A 697 -13.06 -22.90 -1.57
CA SER A 697 -14.02 -22.21 -0.70
C SER A 697 -15.19 -21.61 -1.51
N GLU A 698 -16.34 -21.38 -0.87
CA GLU A 698 -17.47 -20.68 -1.51
C GLU A 698 -17.05 -19.30 -2.02
N ASP A 699 -16.35 -18.54 -1.17
CA ASP A 699 -15.72 -17.26 -1.52
C ASP A 699 -14.31 -17.45 -2.09
N ARG A 700 -14.23 -18.12 -3.26
CA ARG A 700 -12.95 -18.42 -3.91
C ARG A 700 -12.09 -17.19 -4.17
N ARG A 701 -10.78 -17.34 -4.00
CA ARG A 701 -9.79 -16.29 -4.32
C ARG A 701 -9.73 -16.03 -5.83
N ILE A 702 -9.43 -14.80 -6.20
CA ILE A 702 -9.28 -14.40 -7.61
C ILE A 702 -7.81 -14.21 -7.95
N LYS A 703 -7.33 -14.93 -8.96
CA LYS A 703 -5.96 -14.79 -9.48
C LYS A 703 -5.78 -13.48 -10.24
N ILE A 704 -4.75 -12.71 -9.88
CA ILE A 704 -4.23 -11.64 -10.73
C ILE A 704 -3.34 -12.25 -11.81
N VAL A 705 -3.70 -12.03 -13.07
CA VAL A 705 -2.97 -12.57 -14.22
C VAL A 705 -2.08 -11.49 -14.82
N LEU A 706 -0.77 -11.72 -14.78
CA LEU A 706 0.22 -10.90 -15.47
C LEU A 706 0.39 -11.41 -16.91
N ASN A 707 -0.08 -10.65 -17.89
CA ASN A 707 0.00 -11.02 -19.30
C ASN A 707 1.30 -10.52 -19.92
N ASP A 708 2.22 -11.45 -20.24
CA ASP A 708 3.54 -11.16 -20.84
C ASP A 708 4.28 -9.96 -20.18
N PRO A 709 4.48 -10.02 -18.85
CA PRO A 709 4.96 -8.88 -18.07
C PRO A 709 6.42 -8.56 -18.36
N ASP A 710 6.71 -7.29 -18.61
CA ASP A 710 8.08 -6.75 -18.62
C ASP A 710 8.56 -6.40 -17.20
N LEU A 711 9.82 -6.01 -17.06
CA LEU A 711 10.44 -5.68 -15.79
C LEU A 711 9.77 -4.45 -15.13
N PRO A 712 9.35 -4.54 -13.85
CA PRO A 712 8.66 -3.44 -13.16
C PRO A 712 9.43 -2.12 -13.20
N ILE A 713 10.76 -2.17 -13.12
CA ILE A 713 11.64 -0.99 -13.13
C ILE A 713 11.76 -0.30 -14.50
N GLY A 714 11.27 -0.91 -15.58
CA GLY A 714 11.30 -0.34 -16.92
C GLY A 714 10.18 0.66 -17.21
N THR A 715 9.20 0.77 -16.31
CA THR A 715 8.09 1.74 -16.45
C THR A 715 8.57 3.17 -16.19
N LYS A 716 8.11 4.12 -17.01
CA LYS A 716 8.30 5.56 -16.74
C LYS A 716 7.21 6.15 -15.84
N ALA A 717 6.07 5.47 -15.74
CA ALA A 717 4.93 5.89 -14.94
C ALA A 717 4.96 5.19 -13.59
N THR A 718 4.62 5.92 -12.52
CA THR A 718 4.51 5.38 -11.16
C THR A 718 3.48 4.26 -11.10
N SER A 719 3.73 3.25 -10.29
CA SER A 719 2.85 2.10 -10.06
C SER A 719 1.55 2.54 -9.36
N ILE A 720 0.45 1.85 -9.69
CA ILE A 720 -0.84 2.06 -9.02
C ILE A 720 -1.23 0.77 -8.32
N ALA A 721 -1.73 0.88 -7.08
CA ALA A 721 -2.33 -0.24 -6.37
C ALA A 721 -3.57 -0.76 -7.12
N ASP A 722 -3.52 -2.00 -7.57
CA ASP A 722 -4.54 -2.64 -8.42
C ASP A 722 -5.21 -3.85 -7.75
N SER A 723 -4.53 -4.49 -6.80
CA SER A 723 -5.07 -5.60 -6.02
C SER A 723 -6.13 -5.20 -4.99
N ARG A 724 -6.93 -6.19 -4.58
CA ARG A 724 -7.99 -6.11 -3.56
C ARG A 724 -7.88 -7.32 -2.62
N HIS A 725 -8.52 -7.22 -1.46
CA HIS A 725 -8.66 -8.34 -0.53
C HIS A 725 -9.26 -9.59 -1.23
N ASN A 726 -8.86 -10.79 -0.78
CA ASN A 726 -9.26 -12.08 -1.34
C ASN A 726 -8.78 -12.33 -2.78
N GLN A 727 -7.62 -11.77 -3.14
CA GLN A 727 -6.92 -12.06 -4.38
C GLN A 727 -5.61 -12.80 -4.10
N TYR A 728 -4.99 -13.34 -5.15
CA TYR A 728 -3.64 -13.89 -5.08
C TYR A 728 -2.91 -13.66 -6.38
N ILE A 729 -1.58 -13.74 -6.32
CA ILE A 729 -0.72 -13.66 -7.50
C ILE A 729 0.34 -14.76 -7.44
N GLU A 730 0.76 -15.23 -8.61
CA GLU A 730 1.85 -16.19 -8.73
C GLU A 730 3.13 -15.49 -9.17
N PHE A 731 4.25 -15.84 -8.52
CA PHE A 731 5.55 -15.51 -9.05
C PHE A 731 5.76 -16.25 -10.38
N SER A 732 6.06 -15.52 -11.44
CA SER A 732 6.15 -16.04 -12.80
C SER A 732 7.38 -15.47 -13.51
N PRO A 733 7.89 -16.14 -14.55
CA PRO A 733 8.94 -15.57 -15.37
C PRO A 733 8.44 -14.29 -16.06
N SER A 734 9.35 -13.34 -16.23
CA SER A 734 9.18 -12.19 -17.11
C SER A 734 8.91 -12.63 -18.56
N SER A 735 8.54 -11.66 -19.41
CA SER A 735 8.28 -11.89 -20.83
C SER A 735 9.44 -12.63 -21.51
N MET A 736 9.08 -13.67 -22.26
CA MET A 736 10.03 -14.39 -23.12
C MET A 736 10.62 -13.46 -24.18
N TYR A 737 9.82 -12.58 -24.77
CA TYR A 737 10.27 -11.71 -25.86
C TYR A 737 11.03 -10.49 -25.36
N LYS A 738 10.62 -9.89 -24.24
CA LYS A 738 11.25 -8.66 -23.74
C LYS A 738 12.47 -8.91 -22.85
N ASP A 739 12.48 -10.02 -22.10
CA ASP A 739 13.53 -10.31 -21.10
C ASP A 739 14.06 -11.76 -21.18
N ALA A 740 13.79 -12.49 -22.26
CA ALA A 740 14.16 -13.91 -22.40
C ALA A 740 13.71 -14.79 -21.20
N GLY A 741 12.65 -14.36 -20.49
CA GLY A 741 12.15 -15.01 -19.27
C GLY A 741 13.16 -15.11 -18.13
N GLN A 742 14.10 -14.17 -18.01
CA GLN A 742 15.25 -14.31 -17.11
C GLN A 742 15.01 -13.80 -15.69
N SER A 743 13.96 -13.02 -15.46
CA SER A 743 13.64 -12.42 -14.16
C SER A 743 12.34 -12.99 -13.59
N THR A 744 12.21 -13.00 -12.26
CA THR A 744 10.96 -13.44 -11.60
C THR A 744 10.13 -12.24 -11.19
N VAL A 745 8.89 -12.16 -11.65
CA VAL A 745 7.94 -11.08 -11.34
C VAL A 745 6.72 -11.61 -10.59
N PRO A 746 6.06 -10.81 -9.73
CA PRO A 746 6.39 -9.42 -9.35
C PRO A 746 7.69 -9.31 -8.52
N PHE A 747 8.29 -8.13 -8.50
CA PHE A 747 9.39 -7.81 -7.57
C PHE A 747 8.84 -7.53 -6.16
N ILE A 748 9.70 -7.52 -5.15
CA ILE A 748 9.31 -7.24 -3.75
C ILE A 748 9.75 -5.83 -3.40
N ASP A 749 8.80 -4.96 -3.06
CA ASP A 749 9.07 -3.63 -2.52
C ASP A 749 9.54 -3.77 -1.07
N ILE A 750 10.78 -3.36 -0.80
CA ILE A 750 11.40 -3.44 0.53
C ILE A 750 11.41 -2.11 1.26
N GLN A 751 10.75 -1.09 0.72
CA GLN A 751 10.62 0.21 1.38
C GLN A 751 9.91 0.08 2.73
N GLU A 752 10.26 0.98 3.63
CA GLU A 752 9.64 1.07 4.94
C GLU A 752 8.20 1.59 4.79
N VAL A 753 7.24 0.89 5.40
CA VAL A 753 5.88 1.38 5.57
C VAL A 753 5.63 1.56 7.05
N PHE A 754 5.32 2.77 7.46
CA PHE A 754 4.97 3.12 8.84
C PHE A 754 3.87 4.18 8.83
N SER A 755 3.21 4.40 9.97
CA SER A 755 2.27 5.51 10.12
C SER A 755 2.97 6.76 10.69
N ASN A 756 2.64 7.94 10.19
CA ASN A 756 3.11 9.24 10.66
C ASN A 756 1.91 10.23 10.72
N PRO A 757 1.45 10.66 11.90
CA PRO A 757 1.97 10.34 13.23
C PRO A 757 1.90 8.83 13.53
N PRO A 758 2.85 8.29 14.32
CA PRO A 758 2.85 6.89 14.74
C PRO A 758 1.56 6.54 15.49
N ALA A 759 0.90 5.48 15.04
CA ALA A 759 -0.36 4.99 15.59
C ALA A 759 -0.33 3.46 15.74
N PRO A 760 -1.11 2.90 16.67
CA PRO A 760 -1.38 1.47 16.69
C PRO A 760 -2.13 1.06 15.42
N LEU A 761 -1.93 -0.18 15.01
CA LEU A 761 -2.54 -0.72 13.81
C LEU A 761 -3.73 -1.61 14.16
N ALA A 762 -4.83 -1.45 13.44
CA ALA A 762 -6.00 -2.34 13.47
C ALA A 762 -5.93 -3.43 12.39
N GLY A 763 -4.92 -3.38 11.53
CA GLY A 763 -4.69 -4.41 10.53
C GLY A 763 -3.42 -4.19 9.73
N ILE A 764 -3.08 -5.21 8.95
CA ILE A 764 -1.95 -5.23 8.02
C ILE A 764 -2.36 -5.99 6.76
N GLY A 765 -1.67 -5.75 5.66
CA GLY A 765 -1.91 -6.48 4.43
C GLY A 765 -0.70 -6.53 3.51
N ILE A 766 -0.83 -7.34 2.46
CA ILE A 766 0.09 -7.37 1.33
C ILE A 766 -0.73 -7.09 0.09
N TYR A 767 -0.21 -6.22 -0.76
CA TYR A 767 -0.88 -5.80 -1.98
C TYR A 767 0.11 -5.78 -3.13
N HIS A 768 -0.44 -5.91 -4.34
CA HIS A 768 0.26 -5.68 -5.59
C HIS A 768 -0.01 -4.25 -6.10
N LYS A 769 1.02 -3.62 -6.66
CA LYS A 769 0.95 -2.38 -7.43
C LYS A 769 1.74 -2.52 -8.73
N GLY A 770 1.24 -1.95 -9.82
CA GLY A 770 1.93 -2.02 -11.10
C GLY A 770 1.27 -1.22 -12.22
N ARG A 771 1.66 -1.55 -13.44
CA ARG A 771 1.10 -1.00 -14.68
C ARG A 771 0.84 -2.12 -15.67
N PRO A 772 -0.19 -1.99 -16.55
CA PRO A 772 -0.44 -2.97 -17.59
C PRO A 772 0.82 -3.23 -18.45
N GLY A 773 1.12 -4.51 -18.70
CA GLY A 773 2.28 -4.94 -19.47
C GLY A 773 3.60 -5.06 -18.68
N TYR A 774 3.58 -4.76 -17.37
CA TYR A 774 4.72 -4.88 -16.46
C TYR A 774 4.39 -5.79 -15.28
N GLY A 775 5.42 -6.38 -14.68
CA GLY A 775 5.26 -7.36 -13.60
C GLY A 775 4.85 -6.78 -12.23
N GLY A 776 5.01 -5.48 -12.02
CA GLY A 776 4.67 -4.79 -10.77
C GLY A 776 5.50 -5.20 -9.54
N PHE A 777 5.05 -4.74 -8.37
CA PHE A 777 5.67 -4.93 -7.07
C PHE A 777 4.68 -5.47 -6.04
N LEU A 778 5.16 -6.34 -5.16
CA LEU A 778 4.49 -6.72 -3.92
C LEU A 778 4.97 -5.85 -2.78
N ALA A 779 4.05 -5.24 -2.05
CA ALA A 779 4.37 -4.31 -0.99
C ALA A 779 3.50 -4.56 0.26
N PRO A 780 3.99 -4.22 1.46
CA PRO A 780 3.18 -4.24 2.66
C PRO A 780 2.25 -3.02 2.72
N LYS A 781 1.10 -3.19 3.36
CA LYS A 781 0.09 -2.14 3.62
C LYS A 781 -0.28 -2.18 5.09
N LEU A 782 -0.47 -1.02 5.70
CA LEU A 782 -0.93 -0.91 7.09
C LEU A 782 -2.36 -0.41 7.13
N LEU A 783 -3.09 -0.75 8.19
CA LEU A 783 -4.39 -0.14 8.52
C LEU A 783 -4.31 0.45 9.92
N THR A 784 -4.42 1.79 10.01
CA THR A 784 -4.36 2.49 11.29
C THR A 784 -5.59 2.20 12.15
N TYR A 785 -5.43 2.26 13.47
CA TYR A 785 -6.53 2.14 14.41
C TYR A 785 -7.65 3.15 14.13
N ASP A 786 -8.90 2.71 14.24
CA ASP A 786 -10.06 3.58 14.06
C ASP A 786 -10.38 4.34 15.35
N ILE A 787 -10.07 5.63 15.36
CA ILE A 787 -10.33 6.50 16.51
C ILE A 787 -11.76 7.05 16.54
N THR A 788 -12.54 6.89 15.47
CA THR A 788 -13.88 7.50 15.33
C THR A 788 -14.84 7.18 16.48
N PRO A 789 -14.87 5.96 17.05
CA PRO A 789 -15.76 5.64 18.16
C PRO A 789 -15.46 6.41 19.45
N HIS A 790 -14.22 6.88 19.63
CA HIS A 790 -13.76 7.60 20.82
C HIS A 790 -14.04 9.11 20.73
N ILE A 791 -14.26 9.63 19.53
CA ILE A 791 -14.64 11.02 19.29
C ILE A 791 -16.07 11.25 19.78
N GLN A 792 -16.20 11.93 20.93
CA GLN A 792 -17.49 12.27 21.53
C GLN A 792 -17.64 13.79 21.66
N PRO A 793 -18.86 14.32 21.51
CA PRO A 793 -19.12 15.71 21.84
C PRO A 793 -18.82 15.95 23.33
N PRO A 794 -18.41 17.17 23.71
CA PRO A 794 -18.29 17.53 25.11
C PRO A 794 -19.58 17.19 25.85
N ARG A 795 -19.49 16.60 27.05
CA ARG A 795 -20.71 16.43 27.86
C ARG A 795 -21.22 17.83 28.19
N SER A 796 -22.54 18.04 28.09
CA SER A 796 -23.16 19.33 28.37
C SER A 796 -22.65 19.88 29.71
N LEU A 797 -21.93 21.00 29.64
CA LEU A 797 -21.25 21.64 30.76
C LEU A 797 -22.23 22.29 31.75
#